data_AF-A0A0F9Y0H6-F1
#
_entry.id   AF-A0A0F9Y0H6-F1
#
_cell.length_a   1.000
_cell.length_b   1.000
_cell.length_c   1.000
_cell.angle_alpha   90.00
_cell.angle_beta   90.00
_cell.angle_gamma   90.00
#
_symmetry.space_group_name_H-M   'P 1'
#
loop_
_entity.id
_entity.type
_entity.pdbx_description
1 polymer ?
#
loop_
_entity_poly.entity_id
_entity_poly.type
_entity_poly.pdbx_seq_one_letter_code
_entity_poly.pdbx_strand_id
1 'polypeptide(L)'
;MDIADFFDTFFEEAEELLSDMEQHLLELDVDDPDSEQLNAIFRAAHSIKGGAGTFGFTVLQKTTHILENLLDYARKGELTLRADLVDTFLEAKDIMHEQLDAYRSEEEPNQEAFERICQVLQQIALDEIGEQLDAPAVTAAQTKASPAPADRDDAESSEGAHLLVALLNVNEKDRILLVEELEQLGDVLAQSGDEKRYEVTLKSSDSADDIEAVMCFIIEPDQISITAIDSAGPAPSAAQPDVSQADAPADVAEKPAASTSKASSQANSANSSAKEKPKKAVAESSSIRVSVDKVDQIINLVGELIITQSMLDQTVSDLEGQSVGNSSLQNGMSLLQRNARDLQEAVMSIRMIPMEFVFSRFPRVVRDTAGKLGKEIELITEGKSTELDKSLVERITDPLTHLVRNSLDHGVEMPDVREAIGKPRVGKLTLSARHQGGNILIEVRDDGAGIDRDRLLAKARENGMSVSDNMSDDDVFQLIFAPGFSTAKEVTDVSGRGVGMDVVKRNIQSMGGRVEIQSKLGEGTNTRIVLPLTLAILDGMSIKVGGETFILPLSTVLESLQPSKDEMYAMAGDDVVIKVRDEYLPVIAIHEVLDVENAITDPTKSIAVIVQGEGRRYAMLVDELVGQQQVVVKNLEDNYRKVPGISAATILGDGSVALILDITGLHRLSRYKKEAGKKVTNHHNFKFYKEAEPS
;
A
#
# COMPACT_ATOMS: atom_id res chain seq x y z
N MET A 1 4.91 -15.25 24.23
CA MET A 1 4.88 -14.92 22.79
C MET A 1 5.52 -16.06 22.05
N ASP A 2 5.03 -16.38 20.86
CA ASP A 2 5.60 -17.46 20.04
C ASP A 2 6.88 -16.94 19.34
N ILE A 3 7.85 -17.81 19.04
CA ILE A 3 9.09 -17.43 18.33
C ILE A 3 8.77 -16.83 16.95
N ALA A 4 7.67 -17.28 16.34
CA ALA A 4 7.16 -16.73 15.09
C ALA A 4 6.80 -15.23 15.18
N ASP A 5 6.26 -14.76 16.32
CA ASP A 5 5.90 -13.35 16.52
C ASP A 5 7.14 -12.45 16.53
N PHE A 6 8.29 -12.97 17.00
CA PHE A 6 9.58 -12.26 17.01
C PHE A 6 10.19 -12.11 15.63
N PHE A 7 10.09 -13.16 14.79
CA PHE A 7 10.55 -13.10 13.40
C PHE A 7 9.77 -12.03 12.62
N ASP A 8 8.44 -12.03 12.72
CA ASP A 8 7.60 -11.06 12.02
C ASP A 8 7.92 -9.62 12.44
N THR A 9 8.11 -9.40 13.73
CA THR A 9 8.48 -8.07 14.27
C THR A 9 9.83 -7.60 13.74
N PHE A 10 10.84 -8.49 13.71
CA PHE A 10 12.16 -8.17 13.16
C PHE A 10 12.08 -7.85 11.66
N PHE A 11 11.34 -8.63 10.88
CA PHE A 11 11.23 -8.39 9.44
C PHE A 11 10.57 -7.04 9.15
N GLU A 12 9.49 -6.70 9.86
CA GLU A 12 8.84 -5.39 9.73
C GLU A 12 9.79 -4.24 10.12
N GLU A 13 10.52 -4.37 11.23
CA GLU A 13 11.46 -3.35 11.68
C GLU A 13 12.66 -3.18 10.72
N ALA A 14 13.23 -4.28 10.25
CA ALA A 14 14.33 -4.25 9.28
C ALA A 14 13.89 -3.62 7.95
N GLU A 15 12.65 -3.87 7.50
CA GLU A 15 12.07 -3.25 6.30
C GLU A 15 11.89 -1.73 6.49
N GLU A 16 11.42 -1.29 7.66
CA GLU A 16 11.32 0.13 8.03
C GLU A 16 12.70 0.81 8.04
N LEU A 17 13.69 0.20 8.71
CA LEU A 17 15.06 0.71 8.78
C LEU A 17 15.75 0.78 7.40
N LEU A 18 15.52 -0.20 6.53
CA LEU A 18 16.02 -0.19 5.15
C LEU A 18 15.40 0.95 4.33
N SER A 19 14.10 1.22 4.53
CA SER A 19 13.39 2.33 3.88
C SER A 19 13.92 3.69 4.36
N ASP A 20 14.11 3.86 5.66
CA ASP A 20 14.67 5.09 6.24
C ASP A 20 16.11 5.34 5.74
N MET A 21 16.91 4.28 5.68
CA MET A 21 18.27 4.33 5.11
C MET A 21 18.26 4.80 3.65
N GLU A 22 17.33 4.30 2.83
CA GLU A 22 17.19 4.72 1.43
C GLU A 22 16.86 6.21 1.32
N GLN A 23 15.88 6.67 2.09
CA GLN A 23 15.45 8.05 2.06
C GLN A 23 16.60 8.98 2.42
N HIS A 24 17.31 8.69 3.52
CA HIS A 24 18.45 9.49 3.94
C HIS A 24 19.59 9.47 2.92
N LEU A 25 19.87 8.33 2.28
CA LEU A 25 20.88 8.24 1.21
C LEU A 25 20.49 9.06 -0.04
N LEU A 26 19.22 9.10 -0.40
CA LEU A 26 18.72 9.86 -1.56
C LEU A 26 18.70 11.38 -1.32
N GLU A 27 18.47 11.81 -0.09
CA GLU A 27 18.42 13.22 0.31
C GLU A 27 19.81 13.80 0.66
N LEU A 28 20.83 12.94 0.81
CA LEU A 28 22.18 13.33 1.21
C LEU A 28 22.85 14.23 0.16
N ASP A 29 23.30 15.40 0.58
CA ASP A 29 24.17 16.25 -0.22
C ASP A 29 25.60 15.73 -0.14
N VAL A 30 26.17 15.36 -1.29
CA VAL A 30 27.52 14.79 -1.38
C VAL A 30 28.60 15.85 -1.16
N ASP A 31 28.31 17.11 -1.50
CA ASP A 31 29.27 18.22 -1.38
C ASP A 31 29.33 18.78 0.06
N ASP A 32 28.25 18.64 0.83
CA ASP A 32 28.14 19.06 2.24
C ASP A 32 27.28 18.06 3.05
N PRO A 33 27.81 16.86 3.36
CA PRO A 33 27.02 15.80 3.97
C PRO A 33 26.63 16.15 5.41
N ASP A 34 25.32 16.11 5.68
CA ASP A 34 24.80 16.35 7.03
C ASP A 34 25.19 15.21 7.98
N SER A 35 25.92 15.56 9.03
CA SER A 35 26.32 14.64 10.09
C SER A 35 25.14 13.96 10.78
N GLU A 36 23.98 14.60 10.89
CA GLU A 36 22.79 14.00 11.49
C GLU A 36 22.19 12.91 10.59
N GLN A 37 22.12 13.16 9.29
CA GLN A 37 21.68 12.18 8.29
C GLN A 37 22.62 10.97 8.23
N LEU A 38 23.94 11.19 8.21
CA LEU A 38 24.91 10.08 8.24
C LEU A 38 24.80 9.23 9.51
N ASN A 39 24.56 9.85 10.66
CA ASN A 39 24.30 9.13 11.91
C ASN A 39 22.99 8.34 11.88
N ALA A 40 21.94 8.85 11.21
CA ALA A 40 20.69 8.11 11.02
C ALA A 40 20.90 6.86 10.15
N ILE A 41 21.58 7.00 9.02
CA ILE A 41 21.93 5.88 8.10
C ILE A 41 22.76 4.82 8.84
N PHE A 42 23.78 5.25 9.60
CA PHE A 42 24.62 4.36 10.39
C PHE A 42 23.81 3.60 11.47
N ARG A 43 22.92 4.28 12.19
CA ARG A 43 22.06 3.65 13.21
C ARG A 43 21.15 2.59 12.60
N ALA A 44 20.55 2.86 11.45
CA ALA A 44 19.72 1.89 10.74
C ALA A 44 20.52 0.63 10.38
N ALA A 45 21.71 0.78 9.81
CA ALA A 45 22.59 -0.35 9.51
C ALA A 45 22.99 -1.12 10.80
N HIS A 46 23.39 -0.42 11.86
CA HIS A 46 23.78 -1.05 13.12
C HIS A 46 22.67 -1.91 13.74
N SER A 47 21.45 -1.38 13.78
CA SER A 47 20.28 -2.11 14.29
C SER A 47 19.94 -3.34 13.46
N ILE A 48 20.00 -3.24 12.12
CA ILE A 48 19.79 -4.40 11.22
C ILE A 48 20.85 -5.47 11.45
N LYS A 49 22.13 -5.09 11.64
CA LYS A 49 23.21 -6.05 11.95
C LYS A 49 22.93 -6.77 13.27
N GLY A 50 22.53 -6.03 14.31
CA GLY A 50 22.19 -6.59 15.62
C GLY A 50 21.10 -7.64 15.52
N GLY A 51 19.94 -7.28 14.96
CA GLY A 51 18.82 -8.21 14.78
C GLY A 51 19.17 -9.41 13.89
N ALA A 52 19.87 -9.18 12.77
CA ALA A 52 20.32 -10.29 11.91
C ALA A 52 21.26 -11.28 12.64
N GLY A 53 22.08 -10.79 13.57
CA GLY A 53 22.92 -11.63 14.43
C GLY A 53 22.09 -12.48 15.40
N THR A 54 21.10 -11.89 16.07
CA THR A 54 20.21 -12.57 17.02
C THR A 54 19.43 -13.72 16.37
N PHE A 55 18.94 -13.53 15.14
CA PHE A 55 18.15 -14.53 14.42
C PHE A 55 19.00 -15.48 13.54
N GLY A 56 20.33 -15.34 13.54
CA GLY A 56 21.23 -16.22 12.78
C GLY A 56 21.23 -15.99 11.27
N PHE A 57 20.78 -14.82 10.80
CA PHE A 57 20.78 -14.41 9.39
C PHE A 57 22.17 -13.97 8.93
N THR A 58 23.08 -14.94 8.84
CA THR A 58 24.52 -14.71 8.63
C THR A 58 24.87 -13.93 7.36
N VAL A 59 24.12 -14.08 6.28
CA VAL A 59 24.37 -13.37 5.01
C VAL A 59 24.00 -11.89 5.15
N LEU A 60 22.84 -11.62 5.74
CA LEU A 60 22.37 -10.26 6.04
C LEU A 60 23.31 -9.57 7.01
N GLN A 61 23.65 -10.22 8.13
CA GLN A 61 24.58 -9.70 9.13
C GLN A 61 25.93 -9.28 8.52
N LYS A 62 26.50 -10.09 7.63
CA LYS A 62 27.78 -9.79 6.97
C LYS A 62 27.68 -8.62 6.01
N THR A 63 26.64 -8.58 5.18
CA THR A 63 26.42 -7.48 4.23
C THR A 63 26.30 -6.16 4.99
N THR A 64 25.47 -6.15 6.04
CA THR A 64 25.25 -4.97 6.89
C THR A 64 26.51 -4.54 7.62
N HIS A 65 27.32 -5.48 8.13
CA HIS A 65 28.56 -5.15 8.82
C HIS A 65 29.58 -4.45 7.92
N ILE A 66 29.75 -4.91 6.67
CA ILE A 66 30.67 -4.25 5.72
C ILE A 66 30.17 -2.84 5.40
N LEU A 67 28.87 -2.68 5.16
CA LEU A 67 28.25 -1.39 4.89
C LEU A 67 28.38 -0.44 6.09
N GLU A 68 28.10 -0.91 7.30
CA GLU A 68 28.23 -0.15 8.54
C GLU A 68 29.66 0.38 8.75
N ASN A 69 30.68 -0.45 8.47
CA ASN A 69 32.08 -0.02 8.59
C ASN A 69 32.39 1.15 7.64
N LEU A 70 31.98 1.05 6.36
CA LEU A 70 32.16 2.14 5.39
C LEU A 70 31.42 3.42 5.81
N LEU A 71 30.20 3.29 6.35
CA LEU A 71 29.44 4.41 6.89
C LEU A 71 30.12 5.04 8.11
N ASP A 72 30.80 4.26 8.96
CA ASP A 72 31.56 4.79 10.09
C ASP A 72 32.76 5.63 9.64
N TYR A 73 33.49 5.20 8.60
CA TYR A 73 34.57 6.00 8.00
C TYR A 73 34.04 7.28 7.36
N ALA A 74 32.90 7.22 6.67
CA ALA A 74 32.24 8.42 6.13
C ALA A 74 31.86 9.41 7.25
N ARG A 75 31.31 8.90 8.36
CA ARG A 75 30.95 9.70 9.54
C ARG A 75 32.15 10.37 10.20
N LYS A 76 33.30 9.68 10.26
CA LYS A 76 34.55 10.23 10.81
C LYS A 76 35.24 11.24 9.89
N GLY A 77 34.74 11.41 8.66
CA GLY A 77 35.37 12.23 7.63
C GLY A 77 36.64 11.60 7.06
N GLU A 78 36.83 10.30 7.27
CA GLU A 78 37.97 9.52 6.78
C GLU A 78 37.71 8.98 5.36
N LEU A 79 36.43 8.85 4.96
CA LEU A 79 35.98 8.53 3.61
C LEU A 79 35.26 9.74 3.00
N THR A 80 35.71 10.21 1.83
CA THR A 80 35.02 11.30 1.10
C THR A 80 33.85 10.73 0.32
N LEU A 81 32.64 11.19 0.64
CA LEU A 81 31.44 10.76 -0.08
C LEU A 81 31.45 11.30 -1.51
N ARG A 82 31.05 10.44 -2.45
CA ARG A 82 30.94 10.73 -3.89
C ARG A 82 29.64 10.11 -4.40
N ALA A 83 29.10 10.61 -5.51
CA ALA A 83 27.82 10.12 -6.04
C ALA A 83 27.83 8.61 -6.35
N ASP A 84 28.96 8.09 -6.82
CA ASP A 84 29.16 6.65 -7.08
C ASP A 84 29.17 5.80 -5.79
N LEU A 85 29.65 6.35 -4.67
CA LEU A 85 29.59 5.68 -3.37
C LEU A 85 28.16 5.60 -2.84
N VAL A 86 27.40 6.69 -2.96
CA VAL A 86 25.98 6.72 -2.58
C VAL A 86 25.18 5.73 -3.42
N ASP A 87 25.41 5.69 -4.73
CA ASP A 87 24.77 4.72 -5.63
C ASP A 87 25.12 3.27 -5.22
N THR A 88 26.35 3.03 -4.77
CA THR A 88 26.78 1.70 -4.27
C THR A 88 26.13 1.34 -2.93
N PHE A 89 25.95 2.30 -2.01
CA PHE A 89 25.22 2.06 -0.76
C PHE A 89 23.75 1.76 -0.99
N LEU A 90 23.13 2.43 -1.97
CA LEU A 90 21.78 2.12 -2.42
C LEU A 90 21.68 0.71 -3.02
N GLU A 91 22.66 0.28 -3.82
CA GLU A 91 22.74 -1.12 -4.30
C GLU A 91 22.90 -2.10 -3.14
N ALA A 92 23.74 -1.80 -2.14
CA ALA A 92 23.93 -2.64 -0.97
C ALA A 92 22.65 -2.80 -0.14
N LYS A 93 21.93 -1.70 0.07
CA LYS A 93 20.61 -1.71 0.71
C LYS A 93 19.63 -2.61 -0.05
N ASP A 94 19.60 -2.55 -1.39
CA ASP A 94 18.66 -3.39 -2.17
C ASP A 94 18.98 -4.88 -2.03
N ILE A 95 20.27 -5.23 -2.03
CA ILE A 95 20.70 -6.62 -1.76
C ILE A 95 20.32 -7.05 -0.34
N MET A 96 20.43 -6.16 0.65
CA MET A 96 19.97 -6.44 2.02
C MET A 96 18.45 -6.66 2.08
N HIS A 97 17.66 -5.91 1.29
CA HIS A 97 16.22 -6.14 1.18
C HIS A 97 15.90 -7.48 0.53
N GLU A 98 16.58 -7.84 -0.56
CA GLU A 98 16.42 -9.16 -1.21
C GLU A 98 16.78 -10.31 -0.25
N GLN A 99 17.83 -10.14 0.56
CA GLN A 99 18.22 -11.09 1.60
C GLN A 99 17.13 -11.23 2.68
N LEU A 100 16.54 -10.11 3.11
CA LEU A 100 15.45 -10.07 4.07
C LEU A 100 14.21 -10.82 3.55
N ASP A 101 13.82 -10.55 2.29
CA ASP A 101 12.69 -11.21 1.63
C ASP A 101 12.90 -12.73 1.47
N ALA A 102 14.13 -13.15 1.14
CA ALA A 102 14.49 -14.56 1.06
C ALA A 102 14.33 -15.24 2.43
N TYR A 103 14.87 -14.65 3.50
CA TYR A 103 14.71 -15.18 4.86
C TYR A 103 13.25 -15.22 5.32
N ARG A 104 12.45 -14.20 4.98
CA ARG A 104 11.01 -14.14 5.28
C ARG A 104 10.23 -15.26 4.58
N SER A 105 10.69 -15.66 3.39
CA SER A 105 10.10 -16.72 2.58
C SER A 105 10.67 -18.11 2.88
N GLU A 106 11.52 -18.24 3.91
CA GLU A 106 12.28 -19.46 4.24
C GLU A 106 13.19 -19.97 3.10
N GLU A 107 13.63 -19.07 2.22
CA GLU A 107 14.56 -19.33 1.11
C GLU A 107 16.00 -18.92 1.45
N GLU A 108 16.98 -19.52 0.78
CA GLU A 108 18.37 -19.07 0.88
C GLU A 108 18.60 -17.81 0.02
N PRO A 109 19.25 -16.76 0.55
CA PRO A 109 19.57 -15.58 -0.23
C PRO A 109 20.45 -15.88 -1.44
N ASN A 110 20.34 -15.05 -2.48
CA ASN A 110 21.14 -15.20 -3.69
C ASN A 110 22.64 -15.01 -3.40
N GLN A 111 23.38 -16.11 -3.41
CA GLN A 111 24.81 -16.15 -3.10
C GLN A 111 25.67 -15.33 -4.07
N GLU A 112 25.35 -15.35 -5.37
CA GLU A 112 26.11 -14.60 -6.38
C GLU A 112 25.94 -13.08 -6.18
N ALA A 113 24.73 -12.67 -5.79
CA ALA A 113 24.42 -11.28 -5.51
C ALA A 113 25.10 -10.77 -4.24
N PHE A 114 25.10 -11.58 -3.18
CA PHE A 114 25.85 -11.35 -1.95
C PHE A 114 27.36 -11.21 -2.19
N GLU A 115 27.98 -12.17 -2.90
CA GLU A 115 29.42 -12.16 -3.14
C GLU A 115 29.86 -10.94 -3.95
N ARG A 116 29.07 -10.57 -4.97
CA ARG A 116 29.31 -9.38 -5.79
C ARG A 116 29.29 -8.10 -4.94
N ILE A 117 28.24 -7.88 -4.15
CA ILE A 117 28.14 -6.63 -3.38
C ILE A 117 29.22 -6.54 -2.29
N CYS A 118 29.53 -7.64 -1.62
CA CYS A 118 30.60 -7.68 -0.64
C CYS A 118 31.96 -7.36 -1.28
N GLN A 119 32.24 -7.88 -2.48
CA GLN A 119 33.46 -7.56 -3.21
C GLN A 119 33.53 -6.07 -3.57
N VAL A 120 32.45 -5.49 -4.07
CA VAL A 120 32.39 -4.06 -4.42
C VAL A 120 32.63 -3.19 -3.19
N LEU A 121 31.95 -3.46 -2.08
CA LEU A 121 32.12 -2.70 -0.83
C LEU A 121 33.52 -2.87 -0.24
N GLN A 122 34.09 -4.08 -0.27
CA GLN A 122 35.46 -4.32 0.19
C GLN A 122 36.50 -3.63 -0.69
N GLN A 123 36.26 -3.55 -2.00
CA GLN A 123 37.15 -2.87 -2.92
C GLN A 123 37.14 -1.35 -2.68
N ILE A 124 35.97 -0.77 -2.39
CA ILE A 124 35.86 0.63 -1.95
C ILE A 124 36.66 0.87 -0.67
N ALA A 125 36.53 -0.03 0.33
CA ALA A 125 37.30 0.09 1.57
C ALA A 125 38.81 0.06 1.30
N LEU A 126 39.26 -0.82 0.39
CA LEU A 126 40.67 -0.94 0.04
C LEU A 126 41.19 0.29 -0.72
N ASP A 127 40.43 0.80 -1.68
CA ASP A 127 40.83 1.89 -2.57
C ASP A 127 40.87 3.26 -1.85
N GLU A 128 39.95 3.50 -0.91
CA GLU A 128 39.81 4.79 -0.24
C GLU A 128 40.48 4.83 1.15
N ILE A 129 40.54 3.69 1.87
CA ILE A 129 40.94 3.63 3.28
C ILE A 129 42.27 2.86 3.45
N GLY A 130 42.65 2.02 2.48
CA GLY A 130 43.89 1.23 2.51
C GLY A 130 43.85 0.05 3.48
N GLU A 131 42.68 -0.30 4.02
CA GLU A 131 42.46 -1.42 4.93
C GLU A 131 41.61 -2.51 4.28
N GLN A 132 41.96 -3.77 4.55
CA GLN A 132 41.18 -4.92 4.14
C GLN A 132 40.19 -5.25 5.27
N LEU A 133 38.89 -5.08 5.02
CA LEU A 133 37.85 -5.41 6.00
C LEU A 133 37.77 -6.94 6.15
N ASP A 134 38.29 -7.48 7.26
CA ASP A 134 38.23 -8.91 7.56
C ASP A 134 36.78 -9.33 7.87
N ALA A 135 36.28 -10.32 7.12
CA ALA A 135 35.10 -11.06 7.53
C ALA A 135 35.50 -12.12 8.58
N PRO A 136 34.77 -12.29 9.71
CA PRO A 136 35.08 -13.35 10.66
C PRO A 136 34.97 -14.73 9.99
N ALA A 137 35.98 -15.58 10.25
CA ALA A 137 36.10 -16.91 9.69
C ALA A 137 34.97 -17.84 10.17
N VAL A 138 34.30 -18.49 9.22
CA VAL A 138 33.26 -19.47 9.49
C VAL A 138 33.91 -20.76 10.00
N THR A 139 33.69 -21.09 11.28
CA THR A 139 33.87 -22.47 11.73
C THR A 139 32.66 -23.25 11.25
N ALA A 140 32.84 -24.04 10.20
CA ALA A 140 31.80 -24.91 9.66
C ALA A 140 31.41 -25.98 10.70
N ALA A 141 30.31 -25.75 11.43
CA ALA A 141 29.62 -26.80 12.16
C ALA A 141 28.76 -27.60 11.16
N GLN A 142 29.19 -28.83 10.91
CA GLN A 142 28.55 -29.76 9.99
C GLN A 142 27.12 -30.08 10.41
N THR A 143 26.24 -30.06 9.42
CA THR A 143 24.90 -30.64 9.38
C THR A 143 24.90 -32.05 9.97
N LYS A 144 24.20 -32.27 11.09
CA LYS A 144 23.77 -33.61 11.52
C LYS A 144 22.25 -33.68 11.51
N ALA A 145 21.78 -34.67 10.77
CA ALA A 145 20.40 -35.05 10.61
C ALA A 145 19.70 -35.38 11.94
N SER A 146 18.38 -35.16 11.94
CA SER A 146 17.40 -35.54 12.96
C SER A 146 17.58 -36.98 13.47
N PRO A 147 17.27 -37.21 14.75
CA PRO A 147 16.37 -38.31 15.07
C PRO A 147 15.25 -37.91 16.05
N ALA A 148 14.09 -38.54 15.85
CA ALA A 148 12.93 -38.53 16.74
C ALA A 148 13.12 -39.50 17.94
N PRO A 149 12.17 -39.56 18.90
CA PRO A 149 12.40 -39.33 20.33
C PRO A 149 12.70 -40.60 21.14
N ALA A 150 13.46 -40.48 22.23
CA ALA A 150 13.58 -41.49 23.27
C ALA A 150 13.77 -40.86 24.66
N ASP A 151 13.26 -41.56 25.66
CA ASP A 151 13.02 -41.19 27.05
C ASP A 151 14.21 -40.74 27.92
N ARG A 152 13.85 -39.91 28.90
CA ARG A 152 14.38 -39.70 30.28
C ARG A 152 15.62 -40.51 30.73
N ASP A 153 16.68 -39.82 31.18
CA ASP A 153 17.02 -39.61 32.61
C ASP A 153 18.44 -38.97 32.78
N ASP A 154 18.53 -38.12 33.81
CA ASP A 154 19.67 -37.72 34.66
C ASP A 154 20.91 -36.91 34.15
N ALA A 155 20.90 -35.63 34.57
CA ALA A 155 21.94 -34.87 35.30
C ALA A 155 23.43 -34.90 34.85
N GLU A 156 23.93 -33.72 34.43
CA GLU A 156 25.25 -33.20 34.80
C GLU A 156 25.30 -31.66 34.66
N SER A 157 25.84 -31.00 35.68
CA SER A 157 25.89 -29.55 35.92
C SER A 157 26.94 -28.82 35.06
N SER A 158 26.54 -27.77 34.32
CA SER A 158 27.45 -26.81 33.67
C SER A 158 27.82 -25.66 34.63
N GLU A 159 29.13 -25.37 34.73
CA GLU A 159 29.69 -24.23 35.48
C GLU A 159 29.41 -22.91 34.74
N GLY A 160 28.27 -22.27 35.03
CA GLY A 160 27.99 -20.90 34.55
C GLY A 160 28.88 -19.83 35.19
N ALA A 161 29.28 -18.82 34.42
CA ALA A 161 30.07 -17.68 34.88
C ALA A 161 29.21 -16.71 35.71
N HIS A 162 29.83 -16.01 36.66
CA HIS A 162 29.14 -14.98 37.43
C HIS A 162 29.38 -13.61 36.77
N LEU A 163 28.30 -12.92 36.45
CA LEU A 163 28.28 -11.60 35.82
C LEU A 163 27.62 -10.60 36.76
N LEU A 164 28.15 -9.39 36.84
CA LEU A 164 27.55 -8.24 37.50
C LEU A 164 27.00 -7.32 36.43
N VAL A 165 25.67 -7.23 36.36
CA VAL A 165 24.93 -6.35 35.47
C VAL A 165 24.53 -5.11 36.26
N ALA A 166 25.05 -3.94 35.85
CA ALA A 166 24.71 -2.65 36.43
C ALA A 166 23.76 -1.89 35.49
N LEU A 167 22.54 -1.62 35.98
CA LEU A 167 21.53 -0.81 35.33
C LEU A 167 21.65 0.64 35.83
N LEU A 168 21.84 1.61 34.93
CA LEU A 168 22.14 3.00 35.24
C LEU A 168 20.96 3.92 34.88
N ASN A 169 20.51 4.72 35.85
CA ASN A 169 19.42 5.69 35.70
C ASN A 169 18.09 5.11 35.16
N VAL A 170 17.80 3.86 35.45
CA VAL A 170 16.56 3.18 35.02
C VAL A 170 15.45 3.41 36.05
N ASN A 171 14.24 3.73 35.58
CA ASN A 171 13.10 3.96 36.47
C ASN A 171 12.62 2.66 37.14
N GLU A 172 11.84 2.76 38.22
CA GLU A 172 11.43 1.61 39.03
C GLU A 172 10.59 0.56 38.27
N LYS A 173 9.79 0.97 37.28
CA LYS A 173 8.95 0.04 36.52
C LYS A 173 9.77 -0.76 35.52
N ASP A 174 10.64 -0.09 34.77
CA ASP A 174 11.49 -0.72 33.77
C ASP A 174 12.54 -1.61 34.44
N ARG A 175 13.03 -1.22 35.62
CA ARG A 175 13.92 -2.04 36.44
C ARG A 175 13.31 -3.39 36.84
N ILE A 176 12.02 -3.42 37.19
CA ILE A 176 11.36 -4.69 37.57
C ILE A 176 11.31 -5.62 36.36
N LEU A 177 10.93 -5.09 35.19
CA LEU A 177 10.89 -5.86 33.94
C LEU A 177 12.29 -6.37 33.56
N LEU A 178 13.31 -5.53 33.65
CA LEU A 178 14.71 -5.90 33.35
C LEU A 178 15.26 -6.98 34.29
N VAL A 179 14.87 -6.97 35.56
CA VAL A 179 15.26 -8.03 36.50
C VAL A 179 14.54 -9.34 36.15
N GLU A 180 13.25 -9.30 35.77
CA GLU A 180 12.50 -10.47 35.30
C GLU A 180 13.12 -11.07 34.01
N GLU A 181 13.65 -10.25 33.12
CA GLU A 181 14.37 -10.71 31.93
C GLU A 181 15.76 -11.29 32.26
N LEU A 182 16.49 -10.68 33.20
CA LEU A 182 17.75 -11.25 33.69
C LEU A 182 17.53 -12.62 34.37
N GLU A 183 16.41 -12.83 35.07
CA GLU A 183 16.02 -14.14 35.61
C GLU A 183 15.74 -15.21 34.53
N GLN A 184 15.39 -14.79 33.31
CA GLN A 184 15.22 -15.72 32.17
C GLN A 184 16.56 -16.06 31.51
N LEU A 185 17.53 -15.14 31.56
CA LEU A 185 18.88 -15.30 31.00
C LEU A 185 19.86 -15.98 31.98
N GLY A 186 19.48 -16.21 33.24
CA GLY A 186 20.29 -16.95 34.20
C GLY A 186 19.76 -16.88 35.65
N ASP A 187 20.50 -17.47 36.58
CA ASP A 187 20.12 -17.47 37.99
C ASP A 187 20.55 -16.16 38.67
N VAL A 188 19.60 -15.33 39.10
CA VAL A 188 19.88 -14.12 39.88
C VAL A 188 20.28 -14.50 41.31
N LEU A 189 21.52 -14.18 41.69
CA LEU A 189 22.10 -14.55 42.98
C LEU A 189 22.00 -13.44 44.02
N ALA A 190 22.07 -12.19 43.59
CA ALA A 190 21.95 -11.02 44.44
C ALA A 190 21.50 -9.81 43.62
N GLN A 191 20.73 -8.93 44.25
CA GLN A 191 20.35 -7.64 43.67
C GLN A 191 20.43 -6.55 44.75
N SER A 192 21.02 -5.41 44.41
CA SER A 192 21.13 -4.27 45.32
C SER A 192 21.38 -2.98 44.56
N GLY A 193 20.82 -1.87 45.04
CA GLY A 193 21.09 -0.55 44.48
C GLY A 193 19.96 0.45 44.68
N ASP A 194 20.09 1.60 44.05
CA ASP A 194 19.12 2.71 44.07
C ASP A 194 18.64 3.07 42.65
N GLU A 195 17.96 4.22 42.49
CA GLU A 195 17.44 4.67 41.18
C GLU A 195 18.55 5.11 40.20
N LYS A 196 19.78 5.36 40.66
CA LYS A 196 20.89 5.80 39.80
C LYS A 196 21.74 4.63 39.35
N ARG A 197 21.92 3.64 40.20
CA ARG A 197 22.70 2.44 39.89
C ARG A 197 22.13 1.25 40.62
N TYR A 198 21.65 0.28 39.85
CA TYR A 198 21.06 -0.96 40.33
C TYR A 198 21.86 -2.14 39.82
N GLU A 199 22.43 -2.93 40.73
CA GLU A 199 23.34 -4.02 40.38
C GLU A 199 22.68 -5.38 40.62
N VAL A 200 22.79 -6.26 39.63
CA VAL A 200 22.27 -7.63 39.64
C VAL A 200 23.43 -8.59 39.38
N THR A 201 23.69 -9.49 40.32
CA THR A 201 24.66 -10.57 40.16
C THR A 201 23.95 -11.77 39.54
N LEU A 202 24.25 -12.06 38.30
CA LEU A 202 23.68 -13.13 37.50
C LEU A 202 24.67 -14.28 37.36
N LYS A 203 24.20 -15.53 37.46
CA LYS A 203 24.96 -16.69 37.01
C LYS A 203 24.34 -17.21 35.71
N SER A 204 25.05 -17.06 34.60
CA SER A 204 24.58 -17.47 33.28
C SER A 204 25.66 -18.24 32.51
N SER A 205 25.22 -19.05 31.54
CA SER A 205 26.07 -19.64 30.52
C SER A 205 26.32 -18.71 29.33
N ASP A 206 25.56 -17.61 29.23
CA ASP A 206 25.60 -16.65 28.12
C ASP A 206 26.72 -15.62 28.32
N SER A 207 27.24 -15.09 27.21
CA SER A 207 28.33 -14.11 27.28
C SER A 207 27.81 -12.72 27.70
N ALA A 208 28.72 -11.85 28.19
CA ALA A 208 28.36 -10.49 28.54
C ALA A 208 27.76 -9.72 27.34
N ASP A 209 28.30 -9.94 26.14
CA ASP A 209 27.85 -9.27 24.91
C ASP A 209 26.45 -9.75 24.49
N ASP A 210 26.12 -11.02 24.70
CA ASP A 210 24.78 -11.58 24.39
C ASP A 210 23.71 -11.02 25.33
N ILE A 211 24.04 -10.90 26.62
CA ILE A 211 23.13 -10.32 27.62
C ILE A 211 22.95 -8.82 27.36
N GLU A 212 24.01 -8.10 26.98
CA GLU A 212 23.91 -6.69 26.59
C GLU A 212 22.99 -6.50 25.39
N ALA A 213 23.12 -7.33 24.36
CA ALA A 213 22.27 -7.28 23.17
C ALA A 213 20.79 -7.51 23.48
N VAL A 214 20.45 -8.48 24.33
CA VAL A 214 19.06 -8.73 24.76
C VAL A 214 18.51 -7.57 25.59
N MET A 215 19.34 -6.98 26.45
CA MET A 215 18.90 -5.89 27.31
C MET A 215 18.76 -4.56 26.55
N CYS A 216 19.49 -4.38 25.44
CA CYS A 216 19.37 -3.21 24.57
C CYS A 216 18.03 -3.12 23.81
N PHE A 217 17.22 -4.18 23.82
CA PHE A 217 15.82 -4.12 23.35
C PHE A 217 14.92 -3.31 24.29
N ILE A 218 15.33 -3.14 25.55
CA ILE A 218 14.50 -2.52 26.60
C ILE A 218 15.12 -1.19 27.08
N ILE A 219 16.44 -1.07 27.08
CA ILE A 219 17.18 0.11 27.55
C ILE A 219 18.27 0.55 26.57
N GLU A 220 18.72 1.80 26.67
CA GLU A 220 19.80 2.31 25.83
C GLU A 220 21.16 1.71 26.24
N PRO A 221 22.12 1.53 25.30
CA PRO A 221 23.41 0.90 25.60
C PRO A 221 24.25 1.60 26.69
N ASP A 222 24.08 2.91 26.87
CA ASP A 222 24.74 3.68 27.93
C ASP A 222 24.10 3.50 29.32
N GLN A 223 22.93 2.84 29.39
CA GLN A 223 22.20 2.54 30.62
C GLN A 223 22.53 1.15 31.18
N ILE A 224 23.39 0.37 30.53
CA ILE A 224 23.80 -0.96 30.98
C ILE A 224 25.32 -1.11 31.00
N SER A 225 25.83 -1.82 31.99
CA SER A 225 27.25 -2.18 32.09
C SER A 225 27.38 -3.58 32.67
N ILE A 226 28.07 -4.48 31.98
CA ILE A 226 28.24 -5.88 32.39
C ILE A 226 29.72 -6.16 32.71
N THR A 227 29.99 -6.77 33.86
CA THR A 227 31.35 -7.14 34.29
C THR A 227 31.41 -8.55 34.84
N ALA A 228 32.37 -9.37 34.42
CA ALA A 228 32.54 -10.72 34.96
C ALA A 228 33.18 -10.71 36.36
N ILE A 229 32.64 -11.52 37.28
CA ILE A 229 33.17 -11.72 38.63
C ILE A 229 33.72 -13.15 38.75
N ASP A 230 35.01 -13.28 39.09
CA ASP A 230 35.59 -14.59 39.43
C ASP A 230 35.09 -15.08 40.80
N SER A 231 34.47 -16.26 40.85
CA SER A 231 33.95 -16.89 42.06
C SER A 231 35.07 -17.43 42.96
N ALA A 232 35.71 -16.54 43.71
CA ALA A 232 36.52 -16.86 44.88
C ALA A 232 36.10 -15.97 46.07
N GLY A 233 35.12 -16.43 46.86
CA GLY A 233 34.71 -15.77 48.10
C GLY A 233 35.79 -15.80 49.18
N PRO A 234 35.62 -15.02 50.27
CA PRO A 234 34.50 -15.31 51.17
C PRO A 234 33.77 -14.09 51.76
N ALA A 235 32.48 -14.27 52.06
CA ALA A 235 31.72 -13.46 53.02
C ALA A 235 31.97 -13.96 54.48
N PRO A 236 31.36 -13.36 55.52
CA PRO A 236 31.61 -12.04 56.10
C PRO A 236 32.14 -12.17 57.55
N SER A 237 32.85 -11.16 58.09
CA SER A 237 33.13 -11.11 59.54
C SER A 237 33.10 -9.69 60.10
N ALA A 238 32.30 -9.54 61.15
CA ALA A 238 32.05 -8.35 61.93
C ALA A 238 33.27 -7.85 62.71
N ALA A 239 33.36 -6.52 62.87
CA ALA A 239 33.91 -5.84 64.05
C ALA A 239 33.30 -4.44 64.21
N GLN A 240 32.30 -4.33 65.09
CA GLN A 240 32.04 -3.15 65.94
C GLN A 240 33.14 -3.08 67.05
N PRO A 241 33.15 -2.10 67.98
CA PRO A 241 32.74 -0.68 67.97
C PRO A 241 33.83 0.26 68.56
N ASP A 242 33.76 1.58 68.33
CA ASP A 242 33.83 2.55 69.45
C ASP A 242 33.36 3.96 69.06
N VAL A 243 32.84 4.65 70.08
CA VAL A 243 32.03 5.87 70.12
C VAL A 243 32.78 7.20 69.95
N SER A 244 32.10 8.19 69.35
CA SER A 244 31.82 9.57 69.86
C SER A 244 31.12 10.38 68.73
N GLN A 245 29.79 10.60 68.78
CA GLN A 245 29.10 11.81 69.32
C GLN A 245 29.66 13.14 68.79
N ALA A 246 28.89 14.14 68.33
CA ALA A 246 27.45 14.46 68.26
C ALA A 246 27.33 15.61 67.20
N ASP A 247 26.21 15.99 66.59
CA ASP A 247 24.86 16.17 67.12
C ASP A 247 23.87 16.28 65.94
N ALA A 248 22.70 15.65 66.08
CA ALA A 248 21.47 15.98 65.34
C ALA A 248 20.58 16.86 66.27
N PRO A 249 19.41 17.38 65.85
CA PRO A 249 18.19 16.56 65.67
C PRO A 249 17.40 16.91 64.39
N ALA A 250 16.78 15.93 63.69
CA ALA A 250 15.45 15.31 63.90
C ALA A 250 14.28 16.25 63.47
N ASP A 251 13.15 15.84 62.89
CA ASP A 251 12.48 14.55 62.59
C ASP A 251 11.46 14.89 61.46
N VAL A 252 11.25 14.04 60.45
CA VAL A 252 10.17 13.02 60.33
C VAL A 252 8.75 13.57 60.52
N ALA A 253 7.92 13.47 59.47
CA ALA A 253 6.62 12.76 59.47
C ALA A 253 5.63 13.33 58.44
N GLU A 254 5.34 12.49 57.45
CA GLU A 254 4.01 11.89 57.22
C GLU A 254 2.81 12.75 56.75
N LYS A 255 2.27 12.29 55.61
CA LYS A 255 0.96 12.56 54.99
C LYS A 255 -0.19 12.51 56.04
N PRO A 256 -1.36 13.16 55.81
CA PRO A 256 -2.37 12.50 54.98
C PRO A 256 -3.40 13.40 54.23
N ALA A 257 -3.94 12.80 53.16
CA ALA A 257 -5.34 12.70 52.73
C ALA A 257 -6.28 13.93 52.48
N ALA A 258 -6.87 13.86 51.26
CA ALA A 258 -8.30 13.95 50.92
C ALA A 258 -9.02 15.32 50.77
N SER A 259 -9.46 15.56 49.52
CA SER A 259 -10.80 15.99 49.03
C SER A 259 -11.61 16.99 49.89
N THR A 260 -12.18 18.11 49.42
CA THR A 260 -13.11 18.32 48.29
C THR A 260 -13.62 19.77 48.30
N SER A 261 -13.96 20.30 47.10
CA SER A 261 -14.95 21.39 46.84
C SER A 261 -14.59 22.81 47.31
N LYS A 262 -15.03 23.94 46.73
CA LYS A 262 -15.83 24.28 45.54
C LYS A 262 -15.71 25.82 45.37
N ALA A 263 -15.65 26.26 44.10
CA ALA A 263 -16.29 27.45 43.52
C ALA A 263 -15.91 28.90 43.90
N SER A 264 -15.83 29.70 42.81
CA SER A 264 -16.08 31.16 42.65
C SER A 264 -15.04 32.12 43.26
N SER A 265 -14.63 33.25 42.66
CA SER A 265 -15.06 34.00 41.46
C SER A 265 -14.09 35.18 41.22
N GLN A 266 -13.98 35.60 39.95
CA GLN A 266 -13.80 36.98 39.44
C GLN A 266 -12.51 37.80 39.71
N ALA A 267 -11.81 38.02 38.59
CA ALA A 267 -11.56 39.31 37.92
C ALA A 267 -10.41 40.26 38.34
N ASN A 268 -9.64 40.61 37.30
CA ASN A 268 -8.81 41.80 37.04
C ASN A 268 -7.49 42.01 37.82
N SER A 269 -6.37 41.93 37.11
CA SER A 269 -5.71 43.15 36.57
C SER A 269 -4.60 42.80 35.57
N ALA A 270 -4.30 43.77 34.72
CA ALA A 270 -3.51 43.65 33.52
C ALA A 270 -1.99 43.83 33.75
N ASN A 271 -1.25 43.32 32.76
CA ASN A 271 0.00 43.84 32.20
C ASN A 271 1.32 43.41 32.87
N SER A 272 2.03 42.48 32.23
CA SER A 272 3.37 42.78 31.68
C SER A 272 3.85 41.66 30.77
N SER A 273 4.40 42.10 29.65
CA SER A 273 4.94 41.36 28.53
C SER A 273 6.25 40.63 28.87
N ALA A 274 6.29 39.32 28.65
CA ALA A 274 7.50 38.60 28.27
C ALA A 274 7.11 37.47 27.32
N LYS A 275 7.70 37.50 26.11
CA LYS A 275 7.58 36.46 25.09
C LYS A 275 8.23 35.18 25.60
N GLU A 276 7.43 34.19 25.97
CA GLU A 276 7.84 32.78 25.94
C GLU A 276 7.26 32.13 24.69
N LYS A 277 8.14 31.54 23.89
CA LYS A 277 7.78 30.66 22.78
C LYS A 277 6.97 29.49 23.37
N PRO A 278 5.83 29.09 22.78
CA PRO A 278 5.16 27.88 23.23
C PRO A 278 6.06 26.69 22.90
N LYS A 279 6.57 26.01 23.92
CA LYS A 279 7.03 24.64 23.78
C LYS A 279 5.84 23.85 23.24
N LYS A 280 5.95 23.38 21.99
CA LYS A 280 5.09 22.29 21.49
C LYS A 280 5.27 21.14 22.48
N ALA A 281 4.25 20.87 23.27
CA ALA A 281 4.12 19.56 23.87
C ALA A 281 4.07 18.58 22.69
N VAL A 282 5.11 17.77 22.55
CA VAL A 282 5.06 16.57 21.75
C VAL A 282 3.96 15.75 22.40
N ALA A 283 2.77 15.74 21.79
CA ALA A 283 1.80 14.73 22.12
C ALA A 283 2.47 13.42 21.74
N GLU A 284 2.88 12.64 22.74
CA GLU A 284 3.21 11.23 22.55
C GLU A 284 1.98 10.59 21.90
N SER A 285 2.00 10.49 20.58
CA SER A 285 1.05 9.66 19.86
C SER A 285 1.41 8.24 20.22
N SER A 286 0.71 7.67 21.20
CA SER A 286 0.76 6.24 21.47
C SER A 286 0.25 5.52 20.21
N SER A 287 1.16 5.12 19.33
CA SER A 287 0.83 4.30 18.17
C SER A 287 0.56 2.88 18.65
N ILE A 288 -0.44 2.24 18.05
CA ILE A 288 -0.78 0.85 18.32
C ILE A 288 -0.56 0.11 17.01
N ARG A 289 0.40 -0.82 16.97
CA ARG A 289 0.58 -1.72 15.83
C ARG A 289 -0.58 -2.73 15.85
N VAL A 290 -1.30 -2.83 14.73
CA VAL A 290 -2.43 -3.74 14.55
C VAL A 290 -2.20 -4.50 13.26
N SER A 291 -2.39 -5.82 13.29
CA SER A 291 -2.26 -6.65 12.08
C SER A 291 -3.27 -6.25 11.01
N VAL A 292 -2.85 -6.32 9.74
CA VAL A 292 -3.68 -5.94 8.58
C VAL A 292 -4.98 -6.74 8.55
N ASP A 293 -4.93 -8.04 8.87
CA ASP A 293 -6.10 -8.93 8.88
C ASP A 293 -7.20 -8.47 9.82
N LYS A 294 -6.85 -7.90 10.99
CA LYS A 294 -7.84 -7.41 11.96
C LYS A 294 -8.55 -6.17 11.42
N VAL A 295 -7.83 -5.29 10.74
CA VAL A 295 -8.40 -4.10 10.11
C VAL A 295 -9.33 -4.50 8.96
N ASP A 296 -8.90 -5.46 8.12
CA ASP A 296 -9.72 -6.00 7.04
C ASP A 296 -10.98 -6.72 7.56
N GLN A 297 -10.90 -7.42 8.69
CA GLN A 297 -12.07 -8.02 9.33
C GLN A 297 -13.07 -6.95 9.82
N ILE A 298 -12.60 -5.87 10.45
CA ILE A 298 -13.46 -4.75 10.87
C ILE A 298 -14.15 -4.13 9.66
N ILE A 299 -13.42 -3.96 8.56
CA ILE A 299 -13.94 -3.47 7.29
C ILE A 299 -15.05 -4.37 6.73
N ASN A 300 -14.84 -5.69 6.75
CA ASN A 300 -15.86 -6.65 6.32
C ASN A 300 -17.11 -6.57 7.19
N LEU A 301 -16.95 -6.46 8.51
CA LEU A 301 -18.06 -6.28 9.45
C LEU A 301 -18.82 -4.97 9.22
N VAL A 302 -18.12 -3.86 8.93
CA VAL A 302 -18.75 -2.59 8.56
C VAL A 302 -19.49 -2.74 7.22
N GLY A 303 -18.91 -3.45 6.25
CA GLY A 303 -19.59 -3.77 4.99
C GLY A 303 -20.88 -4.57 5.22
N GLU A 304 -20.84 -5.60 6.07
CA GLU A 304 -22.02 -6.38 6.47
C GLU A 304 -23.05 -5.54 7.24
N LEU A 305 -22.60 -4.60 8.06
CA LEU A 305 -23.47 -3.65 8.75
C LEU A 305 -24.20 -2.73 7.76
N ILE A 306 -23.49 -2.20 6.75
CA ILE A 306 -24.10 -1.37 5.70
C ILE A 306 -25.11 -2.18 4.88
N ILE A 307 -24.79 -3.44 4.56
CA ILE A 307 -25.73 -4.35 3.90
C ILE A 307 -26.96 -4.54 4.79
N THR A 308 -26.77 -4.91 6.06
CA THR A 308 -27.87 -5.13 7.02
C THR A 308 -28.73 -3.88 7.22
N GLN A 309 -28.12 -2.71 7.25
CA GLN A 309 -28.83 -1.43 7.29
C GLN A 309 -29.65 -1.20 6.02
N SER A 310 -29.08 -1.45 4.84
CA SER A 310 -29.82 -1.37 3.57
C SER A 310 -31.00 -2.34 3.56
N MET A 311 -30.83 -3.54 4.14
CA MET A 311 -31.91 -4.52 4.26
C MET A 311 -33.06 -4.06 5.13
N LEU A 312 -32.73 -3.48 6.28
CA LEU A 312 -33.70 -2.87 7.18
C LEU A 312 -34.44 -1.71 6.49
N ASP A 313 -33.75 -0.93 5.65
CA ASP A 313 -34.32 0.29 5.06
C ASP A 313 -35.38 -0.06 4.01
N GLN A 314 -35.07 -1.08 3.22
CA GLN A 314 -36.01 -1.67 2.27
C GLN A 314 -37.20 -2.31 2.97
N THR A 315 -36.98 -3.08 4.04
CA THR A 315 -38.06 -3.70 4.82
C THR A 315 -39.01 -2.65 5.41
N VAL A 316 -38.46 -1.55 5.93
CA VAL A 316 -39.26 -0.42 6.45
C VAL A 316 -40.05 0.25 5.33
N SER A 317 -39.43 0.48 4.17
CA SER A 317 -40.09 1.06 2.99
C SER A 317 -41.25 0.20 2.50
N ASP A 318 -41.10 -1.13 2.48
CA ASP A 318 -42.15 -2.08 2.10
C ASP A 318 -43.32 -2.09 3.09
N LEU A 319 -43.02 -1.96 4.39
CA LEU A 319 -44.02 -1.87 5.46
C LEU A 319 -44.83 -0.57 5.40
N GLU A 320 -44.22 0.54 4.98
CA GLU A 320 -44.89 1.84 4.81
C GLU A 320 -45.91 1.85 3.66
N GLY A 321 -45.71 1.01 2.63
CA GLY A 321 -46.72 0.74 1.61
C GLY A 321 -48.03 0.14 2.18
N GLN A 322 -47.98 -0.42 3.39
CA GLN A 322 -49.09 -1.10 4.05
C GLN A 322 -49.60 -0.42 5.33
N SER A 323 -48.90 0.60 5.86
CA SER A 323 -49.26 1.27 7.12
C SER A 323 -48.82 2.74 7.15
N VAL A 324 -49.70 3.62 7.66
CA VAL A 324 -49.44 5.07 7.83
C VAL A 324 -48.15 5.28 8.63
N GLY A 325 -47.21 6.02 8.02
CA GLY A 325 -45.79 6.16 8.39
C GLY A 325 -45.50 6.33 9.88
N ASN A 326 -44.65 5.44 10.38
CA ASN A 326 -44.16 5.48 11.76
C ASN A 326 -42.91 6.38 11.78
N SER A 327 -43.11 7.70 11.88
CA SER A 327 -42.02 8.70 11.77
C SER A 327 -40.86 8.48 12.75
N SER A 328 -41.11 7.82 13.90
CA SER A 328 -40.07 7.43 14.84
C SER A 328 -39.14 6.34 14.30
N LEU A 329 -39.66 5.41 13.48
CA LEU A 329 -38.89 4.35 12.84
C LEU A 329 -38.01 4.93 11.73
N GLN A 330 -38.56 5.79 10.88
CA GLN A 330 -37.79 6.52 9.86
C GLN A 330 -36.66 7.34 10.47
N ASN A 331 -36.94 8.08 11.56
CA ASN A 331 -35.91 8.85 12.27
C ASN A 331 -34.83 7.94 12.88
N GLY A 332 -35.22 6.82 13.48
CA GLY A 332 -34.28 5.82 14.00
C GLY A 332 -33.41 5.22 12.89
N MET A 333 -34.00 5.00 11.71
CA MET A 333 -33.31 4.44 10.56
C MET A 333 -32.32 5.41 9.93
N SER A 334 -32.72 6.67 9.78
CA SER A 334 -31.82 7.74 9.33
C SER A 334 -30.64 7.94 10.30
N LEU A 335 -30.88 7.83 11.61
CA LEU A 335 -29.81 7.88 12.61
C LEU A 335 -28.86 6.67 12.51
N LEU A 336 -29.40 5.46 12.32
CA LEU A 336 -28.60 4.25 12.09
C LEU A 336 -27.73 4.41 10.83
N GLN A 337 -28.31 4.90 9.73
CA GLN A 337 -27.59 5.14 8.47
C GLN A 337 -26.45 6.14 8.66
N ARG A 338 -26.71 7.24 9.38
CA ARG A 338 -25.67 8.24 9.71
C ARG A 338 -24.56 7.63 10.56
N ASN A 339 -24.90 6.94 11.65
CA ASN A 339 -23.90 6.34 12.54
C ASN A 339 -23.08 5.25 11.82
N ALA A 340 -23.71 4.48 10.94
CA ALA A 340 -23.02 3.48 10.12
C ALA A 340 -22.02 4.14 9.16
N ARG A 341 -22.39 5.27 8.54
CA ARG A 341 -21.49 6.06 7.69
C ARG A 341 -20.34 6.69 8.48
N ASP A 342 -20.63 7.28 9.65
CA ASP A 342 -19.59 7.84 10.52
C ASP A 342 -18.61 6.74 10.99
N LEU A 343 -19.12 5.53 11.29
CA LEU A 343 -18.29 4.38 11.63
C LEU A 343 -17.46 3.90 10.44
N GLN A 344 -18.04 3.88 9.23
CA GLN A 344 -17.32 3.54 8.02
C GLN A 344 -16.18 4.52 7.77
N GLU A 345 -16.42 5.82 7.84
CA GLU A 345 -15.39 6.86 7.67
C GLU A 345 -14.28 6.72 8.73
N ALA A 346 -14.64 6.46 10.00
CA ALA A 346 -13.67 6.23 11.06
C ALA A 346 -12.81 4.97 10.82
N VAL A 347 -13.41 3.84 10.43
CA VAL A 347 -12.68 2.60 10.14
C VAL A 347 -11.78 2.77 8.91
N MET A 348 -12.24 3.47 7.88
CA MET A 348 -11.43 3.79 6.70
C MET A 348 -10.21 4.64 7.10
N SER A 349 -10.37 5.63 7.98
CA SER A 349 -9.27 6.47 8.45
C SER A 349 -8.14 5.69 9.13
N ILE A 350 -8.43 4.56 9.77
CA ILE A 350 -7.43 3.69 10.40
C ILE A 350 -6.53 3.01 9.35
N ARG A 351 -7.04 2.76 8.13
CA ARG A 351 -6.31 2.12 7.03
C ARG A 351 -5.57 3.10 6.12
N MET A 352 -5.83 4.40 6.27
CA MET A 352 -5.23 5.42 5.44
C MET A 352 -3.73 5.51 5.66
N ILE A 353 -2.98 5.51 4.57
CA ILE A 353 -1.54 5.73 4.53
C ILE A 353 -1.27 6.98 3.69
N PRO A 354 -0.36 7.87 4.13
CA PRO A 354 0.09 9.00 3.33
C PRO A 354 0.64 8.59 1.95
N MET A 355 0.38 9.41 0.93
CA MET A 355 0.97 9.24 -0.41
C MET A 355 2.50 9.41 -0.43
N GLU A 356 3.08 9.95 0.64
CA GLU A 356 4.53 10.07 0.84
C GLU A 356 5.26 8.75 0.62
N PHE A 357 4.73 7.62 1.11
CA PHE A 357 5.32 6.28 0.95
C PHE A 357 5.41 5.83 -0.51
N VAL A 358 4.50 6.30 -1.36
CA VAL A 358 4.54 6.05 -2.81
C VAL A 358 5.48 7.03 -3.50
N PHE A 359 5.42 8.30 -3.10
CA PHE A 359 6.21 9.37 -3.72
C PHE A 359 7.71 9.29 -3.38
N SER A 360 8.10 8.74 -2.24
CA SER A 360 9.49 8.57 -1.81
C SER A 360 10.31 7.66 -2.74
N ARG A 361 9.66 6.76 -3.48
CA ARG A 361 10.31 5.81 -4.41
C ARG A 361 10.64 6.43 -5.77
N PHE A 362 9.92 7.47 -6.18
CA PHE A 362 10.06 8.04 -7.53
C PHE A 362 11.33 8.88 -7.79
N PRO A 363 11.95 9.58 -6.82
CA PRO A 363 13.22 10.27 -7.04
C PRO A 363 14.29 9.37 -7.68
N ARG A 364 14.45 8.15 -7.14
CA ARG A 364 15.40 7.15 -7.66
C ARG A 364 15.02 6.69 -9.07
N VAL A 365 13.77 6.29 -9.28
CA VAL A 365 13.26 5.85 -10.60
C VAL A 365 13.47 6.92 -11.67
N VAL A 366 13.22 8.19 -11.33
CA VAL A 366 13.42 9.33 -12.23
C VAL A 366 14.90 9.55 -12.51
N ARG A 367 15.76 9.55 -11.49
CA ARG A 367 17.21 9.73 -11.64
C ARG A 367 17.82 8.64 -12.53
N ASP A 368 17.52 7.37 -12.27
CA ASP A 368 18.06 6.23 -13.03
C ASP A 368 17.58 6.22 -14.48
N THR A 369 16.28 6.49 -14.70
CA THR A 369 15.71 6.48 -16.04
C THR A 369 16.16 7.70 -16.85
N ALA A 370 16.22 8.89 -16.22
CA ALA A 370 16.73 10.09 -16.85
C ALA A 370 18.21 9.95 -17.22
N GLY A 371 19.03 9.37 -16.34
CA GLY A 371 20.43 9.06 -16.61
C GLY A 371 20.61 8.10 -17.80
N LYS A 372 19.86 7.01 -17.85
CA LYS A 372 19.87 6.05 -18.98
C LYS A 372 19.47 6.68 -20.32
N LEU A 373 18.55 7.65 -20.28
CA LEU A 373 18.06 8.35 -21.47
C LEU A 373 18.88 9.60 -21.83
N GLY A 374 19.82 10.02 -20.98
CA GLY A 374 20.57 11.27 -21.16
C GLY A 374 19.73 12.54 -21.06
N LYS A 375 18.66 12.51 -20.25
CA LYS A 375 17.75 13.64 -20.02
C LYS A 375 18.03 14.29 -18.66
N GLU A 376 17.85 15.59 -18.57
CA GLU A 376 17.96 16.35 -17.32
C GLU A 376 16.55 16.68 -16.81
N ILE A 377 16.14 16.14 -15.67
CA ILE A 377 14.74 16.21 -15.20
C ILE A 377 14.69 16.49 -13.69
N GLU A 378 13.86 17.45 -13.30
CA GLU A 378 13.51 17.78 -11.92
C GLU A 378 12.15 17.17 -11.57
N LEU A 379 12.11 16.38 -10.49
CA LEU A 379 10.87 15.81 -9.93
C LEU A 379 10.31 16.72 -8.83
N ILE A 380 9.06 17.13 -8.98
CA ILE A 380 8.32 17.88 -7.96
C ILE A 380 7.17 17.01 -7.44
N THR A 381 7.07 16.90 -6.12
CA THR A 381 6.00 16.16 -5.45
C THR A 381 5.14 17.12 -4.63
N GLU A 382 3.83 17.08 -4.85
CA GLU A 382 2.84 17.92 -4.16
C GLU A 382 1.79 17.04 -3.47
N GLY A 383 1.39 17.42 -2.25
CA GLY A 383 0.35 16.69 -1.51
C GLY A 383 0.81 15.32 -0.98
N LYS A 384 2.08 15.19 -0.57
CA LYS A 384 2.64 14.00 0.10
C LYS A 384 1.81 13.52 1.29
N SER A 385 1.23 14.45 2.05
CA SER A 385 0.37 14.17 3.20
C SER A 385 -1.05 13.74 2.84
N THR A 386 -1.38 13.59 1.54
CA THR A 386 -2.70 13.12 1.13
C THR A 386 -2.83 11.65 1.50
N GLU A 387 -3.86 11.33 2.26
CA GLU A 387 -4.15 9.97 2.73
C GLU A 387 -4.87 9.14 1.65
N LEU A 388 -4.43 7.89 1.47
CA LEU A 388 -4.99 6.88 0.56
C LEU A 388 -5.02 5.51 1.26
N ASP A 389 -6.00 4.66 0.93
CA ASP A 389 -6.10 3.30 1.46
C ASP A 389 -4.85 2.47 1.17
N LYS A 390 -4.33 1.71 2.15
CA LYS A 390 -3.16 0.81 1.98
C LYS A 390 -3.24 -0.09 0.74
N SER A 391 -4.39 -0.70 0.47
CA SER A 391 -4.56 -1.59 -0.69
C SER A 391 -4.55 -0.83 -2.02
N LEU A 392 -4.96 0.44 -2.02
CA LEU A 392 -4.87 1.32 -3.18
C LEU A 392 -3.42 1.78 -3.37
N VAL A 393 -2.69 2.09 -2.30
CA VAL A 393 -1.26 2.43 -2.31
C VAL A 393 -0.42 1.33 -2.97
N GLU A 394 -0.63 0.07 -2.58
CA GLU A 394 0.09 -1.06 -3.16
C GLU A 394 -0.25 -1.23 -4.66
N ARG A 395 -1.52 -1.11 -5.04
CA ARG A 395 -1.97 -1.31 -6.43
C ARG A 395 -1.72 -0.12 -7.36
N ILE A 396 -1.58 1.10 -6.85
CA ILE A 396 -1.36 2.31 -7.66
C ILE A 396 0.12 2.53 -8.03
N THR A 397 1.04 1.91 -7.29
CA THR A 397 2.49 2.05 -7.48
C THR A 397 2.91 1.65 -8.90
N ASP A 398 2.44 0.50 -9.40
CA ASP A 398 2.76 0.02 -10.75
C ASP A 398 2.22 0.94 -11.87
N PRO A 399 0.92 1.32 -11.89
CA PRO A 399 0.39 2.31 -12.82
C PRO A 399 1.17 3.63 -12.82
N LEU A 400 1.48 4.18 -11.65
CA LEU A 400 2.22 5.45 -11.55
C LEU A 400 3.64 5.33 -12.08
N THR A 401 4.34 4.24 -11.77
CA THR A 401 5.68 3.97 -12.30
C THR A 401 5.70 3.97 -13.82
N HIS A 402 4.68 3.38 -14.43
CA HIS A 402 4.58 3.37 -15.89
C HIS A 402 4.27 4.77 -16.46
N LEU A 403 3.36 5.54 -15.84
CA LEU A 403 3.07 6.91 -16.30
C LEU A 403 4.28 7.83 -16.15
N VAL A 404 5.01 7.72 -15.04
CA VAL A 404 6.29 8.42 -14.82
C VAL A 404 7.26 8.05 -15.92
N ARG A 405 7.52 6.75 -16.14
CA ARG A 405 8.43 6.30 -17.20
C ARG A 405 8.04 6.82 -18.58
N ASN A 406 6.75 6.79 -18.94
CA ASN A 406 6.30 7.33 -20.23
C ASN A 406 6.55 8.83 -20.37
N SER A 407 6.39 9.57 -19.28
CA SER A 407 6.72 10.99 -19.23
C SER A 407 8.22 11.21 -19.47
N LEU A 408 9.09 10.36 -18.88
CA LEU A 408 10.54 10.41 -19.07
C LEU A 408 10.97 9.94 -20.47
N ASP A 409 10.41 8.87 -21.01
CA ASP A 409 10.78 8.27 -22.30
C ASP A 409 10.28 9.09 -23.49
N HIS A 410 8.98 9.41 -23.50
CA HIS A 410 8.28 9.99 -24.65
C HIS A 410 7.76 11.41 -24.43
N GLY A 411 7.54 11.82 -23.18
CA GLY A 411 7.07 13.17 -22.85
C GLY A 411 8.17 14.21 -22.98
N VAL A 412 9.16 14.16 -22.10
CA VAL A 412 10.24 15.15 -21.98
C VAL A 412 11.25 15.00 -23.13
N GLU A 413 11.56 16.10 -23.82
CA GLU A 413 12.54 16.11 -24.92
C GLU A 413 14.00 16.13 -24.41
N MET A 414 14.96 15.91 -25.31
CA MET A 414 16.39 16.02 -24.96
C MET A 414 16.76 17.46 -24.59
N PRO A 415 17.73 17.69 -23.68
CA PRO A 415 18.12 19.03 -23.22
C PRO A 415 18.38 20.02 -24.36
N ASP A 416 19.15 19.60 -25.38
CA ASP A 416 19.50 20.44 -26.52
C ASP A 416 18.28 20.78 -27.40
N VAL A 417 17.33 19.85 -27.53
CA VAL A 417 16.07 20.08 -28.27
C VAL A 417 15.20 21.07 -27.52
N ARG A 418 15.15 20.98 -26.18
CA ARG A 418 14.39 21.90 -25.32
C ARG A 418 14.90 23.33 -25.44
N GLU A 419 16.21 23.53 -25.39
CA GLU A 419 16.82 24.85 -25.58
C GLU A 419 16.53 25.41 -26.98
N ALA A 420 16.57 24.57 -28.02
CA ALA A 420 16.27 24.98 -29.40
C ALA A 420 14.83 25.45 -29.60
N ILE A 421 13.86 24.88 -28.86
CA ILE A 421 12.45 25.29 -28.87
C ILE A 421 12.11 26.34 -27.79
N GLY A 422 13.11 26.86 -27.07
CA GLY A 422 12.96 27.93 -26.09
C GLY A 422 12.41 27.51 -24.72
N LYS A 423 12.47 26.22 -24.39
CA LYS A 423 12.13 25.69 -23.06
C LYS A 423 13.35 25.62 -22.14
N PRO A 424 13.15 25.57 -20.81
CA PRO A 424 14.24 25.28 -19.87
C PRO A 424 14.92 23.95 -20.19
N ARG A 425 16.26 23.94 -20.08
CA ARG A 425 17.11 22.77 -20.32
C ARG A 425 16.68 21.57 -19.47
N VAL A 426 16.47 21.81 -18.17
CA VAL A 426 15.93 20.82 -17.22
C VAL A 426 14.42 20.71 -17.43
N GLY A 427 13.95 19.51 -17.73
CA GLY A 427 12.53 19.17 -17.81
C GLY A 427 11.89 19.06 -16.43
N LYS A 428 10.59 19.31 -16.33
CA LYS A 428 9.86 19.26 -15.06
C LYS A 428 8.82 18.15 -15.09
N LEU A 429 8.90 17.23 -14.14
CA LEU A 429 7.90 16.22 -13.87
C LEU A 429 7.26 16.51 -12.51
N THR A 430 5.94 16.66 -12.46
CA THR A 430 5.19 16.93 -11.23
C THR A 430 4.23 15.78 -10.93
N LEU A 431 4.38 15.20 -9.75
CA LEU A 431 3.44 14.25 -9.15
C LEU A 431 2.64 14.99 -8.08
N SER A 432 1.32 15.00 -8.21
CA SER A 432 0.46 15.63 -7.21
C SER A 432 -0.66 14.70 -6.77
N ALA A 433 -1.01 14.75 -5.49
CA ALA A 433 -2.18 14.08 -4.94
C ALA A 433 -3.03 15.09 -4.16
N ARG A 434 -4.36 15.02 -4.31
CA ARG A 434 -5.30 15.84 -3.52
C ARG A 434 -6.66 15.17 -3.38
N HIS A 435 -7.34 15.46 -2.28
CA HIS A 435 -8.76 15.08 -2.11
C HIS A 435 -9.67 16.05 -2.87
N GLN A 436 -10.54 15.53 -3.72
CA GLN A 436 -11.51 16.30 -4.49
C GLN A 436 -12.86 15.58 -4.53
N GLY A 437 -13.85 16.13 -3.81
CA GLY A 437 -15.25 15.67 -3.90
C GLY A 437 -15.45 14.20 -3.53
N GLY A 438 -14.85 13.72 -2.44
CA GLY A 438 -14.94 12.32 -2.02
C GLY A 438 -14.11 11.34 -2.85
N ASN A 439 -13.26 11.85 -3.74
CA ASN A 439 -12.30 11.08 -4.52
C ASN A 439 -10.88 11.58 -4.25
N ILE A 440 -9.90 10.75 -4.55
CA ILE A 440 -8.48 11.10 -4.56
C ILE A 440 -8.08 11.33 -6.01
N LEU A 441 -7.64 12.54 -6.30
CA LEU A 441 -7.12 12.92 -7.61
C LEU A 441 -5.60 12.89 -7.54
N ILE A 442 -5.01 11.99 -8.32
CA ILE A 442 -3.57 11.88 -8.52
C ILE A 442 -3.26 12.36 -9.93
N GLU A 443 -2.30 13.28 -10.07
CA GLU A 443 -1.91 13.83 -11.37
C GLU A 443 -0.42 13.61 -11.61
N VAL A 444 -0.10 13.16 -12.82
CA VAL A 444 1.26 13.07 -13.38
C VAL A 444 1.36 14.08 -14.51
N ARG A 445 2.12 15.15 -14.29
CA ARG A 445 2.26 16.27 -15.24
C ARG A 445 3.71 16.42 -15.69
N ASP A 446 3.93 16.44 -16.99
CA ASP A 446 5.20 16.82 -17.62
C ASP A 446 5.07 18.13 -18.39
N ASP A 447 6.20 18.80 -18.62
CA ASP A 447 6.33 19.97 -19.50
C ASP A 447 6.97 19.62 -20.87
N GLY A 448 6.76 18.38 -21.31
CA GLY A 448 7.35 17.80 -22.49
C GLY A 448 6.71 18.26 -23.80
N ALA A 449 6.92 17.47 -24.86
CA ALA A 449 6.45 17.80 -26.21
C ALA A 449 4.91 17.76 -26.35
N GLY A 450 4.21 17.14 -25.40
CA GLY A 450 2.79 16.83 -25.52
C GLY A 450 2.51 15.75 -26.57
N ILE A 451 1.24 15.41 -26.74
CA ILE A 451 0.78 14.36 -27.64
C ILE A 451 0.35 14.99 -28.97
N ASP A 452 0.96 14.51 -30.06
CA ASP A 452 0.58 14.87 -31.42
C ASP A 452 -0.71 14.16 -31.85
N ARG A 453 -1.80 14.93 -31.89
CA ARG A 453 -3.15 14.49 -32.27
C ARG A 453 -3.18 13.83 -33.66
N ASP A 454 -2.56 14.45 -34.66
CA ASP A 454 -2.63 14.00 -36.05
C ASP A 454 -1.85 12.71 -36.23
N ARG A 455 -0.70 12.60 -35.56
CA ARG A 455 0.08 11.36 -35.52
C ARG A 455 -0.68 10.23 -34.82
N LEU A 456 -1.41 10.53 -33.75
CA LEU A 456 -2.22 9.55 -33.03
C LEU A 456 -3.37 9.02 -33.91
N LEU A 457 -4.10 9.91 -34.58
CA LEU A 457 -5.17 9.55 -35.51
C LEU A 457 -4.66 8.72 -36.69
N ALA A 458 -3.52 9.11 -37.28
CA ALA A 458 -2.89 8.35 -38.36
C ALA A 458 -2.54 6.93 -37.91
N LYS A 459 -1.98 6.77 -36.71
CA LYS A 459 -1.63 5.46 -36.16
C LYS A 459 -2.85 4.63 -35.77
N ALA A 460 -3.92 5.26 -35.27
CA ALA A 460 -5.19 4.59 -35.01
C ALA A 460 -5.82 4.02 -36.30
N ARG A 461 -5.74 4.76 -37.41
CA ARG A 461 -6.18 4.29 -38.73
C ARG A 461 -5.34 3.10 -39.23
N GLU A 462 -4.03 3.16 -39.06
CA GLU A 462 -3.10 2.07 -39.43
C GLU A 462 -3.41 0.78 -38.66
N ASN A 463 -3.76 0.90 -37.37
CA ASN A 463 -4.18 -0.22 -36.52
C ASN A 463 -5.63 -0.68 -36.75
N GLY A 464 -6.31 -0.18 -37.79
CA GLY A 464 -7.67 -0.58 -38.16
C GLY A 464 -8.77 -0.11 -37.21
N MET A 465 -8.51 0.90 -36.39
CA MET A 465 -9.52 1.49 -35.51
C MET A 465 -10.44 2.43 -36.32
N SER A 466 -11.73 2.42 -36.00
CA SER A 466 -12.72 3.32 -36.60
C SER A 466 -12.61 4.71 -35.98
N VAL A 467 -11.84 5.60 -36.60
CA VAL A 467 -11.56 6.97 -36.14
C VAL A 467 -12.17 8.00 -37.10
N SER A 468 -12.79 9.05 -36.53
CA SER A 468 -13.34 10.19 -37.27
C SER A 468 -12.48 11.44 -37.06
N ASP A 469 -12.36 12.28 -38.09
CA ASP A 469 -11.63 13.55 -37.97
C ASP A 469 -12.30 14.54 -37.00
N ASN A 470 -13.61 14.38 -36.78
CA ASN A 470 -14.42 15.24 -35.91
C ASN A 470 -14.35 14.86 -34.41
N MET A 471 -13.50 13.90 -34.02
CA MET A 471 -13.34 13.53 -32.62
C MET A 471 -12.74 14.68 -31.82
N SER A 472 -13.22 14.86 -30.58
CA SER A 472 -12.63 15.82 -29.65
C SER A 472 -11.20 15.40 -29.28
N ASP A 473 -10.35 16.35 -28.88
CA ASP A 473 -8.97 16.05 -28.51
C ASP A 473 -8.91 15.06 -27.34
N ASP A 474 -9.84 15.19 -26.38
CA ASP A 474 -9.98 14.27 -25.25
C ASP A 474 -10.30 12.84 -25.74
N ASP A 475 -11.24 12.67 -26.67
CA ASP A 475 -11.58 11.35 -27.23
C ASP A 475 -10.41 10.75 -28.03
N VAL A 476 -9.65 11.60 -28.72
CA VAL A 476 -8.47 11.19 -29.47
C VAL A 476 -7.40 10.68 -28.50
N PHE A 477 -7.05 11.43 -27.44
CA PHE A 477 -6.05 10.99 -26.47
C PHE A 477 -6.43 9.71 -25.73
N GLN A 478 -7.74 9.47 -25.52
CA GLN A 478 -8.21 8.21 -24.94
C GLN A 478 -7.90 6.97 -25.78
N LEU A 479 -7.60 7.12 -27.08
CA LEU A 479 -7.18 6.01 -27.95
C LEU A 479 -5.85 5.40 -27.51
N ILE A 480 -5.02 6.12 -26.75
CA ILE A 480 -3.75 5.62 -26.20
C ILE A 480 -3.97 4.38 -25.33
N PHE A 481 -5.12 4.29 -24.67
CA PHE A 481 -5.45 3.15 -23.81
C PHE A 481 -6.07 1.96 -24.57
N ALA A 482 -6.15 2.01 -25.91
CA ALA A 482 -6.72 0.91 -26.67
C ALA A 482 -5.78 -0.32 -26.66
N PRO A 483 -6.33 -1.55 -26.63
CA PRO A 483 -5.52 -2.77 -26.61
C PRO A 483 -4.59 -2.84 -27.82
N GLY A 484 -3.30 -3.12 -27.59
CA GLY A 484 -2.29 -3.20 -28.66
C GLY A 484 -1.93 -1.84 -29.29
N PHE A 485 -2.43 -0.73 -28.76
CA PHE A 485 -2.04 0.61 -29.19
C PHE A 485 -0.72 1.00 -28.52
N SER A 486 0.40 0.69 -29.18
CA SER A 486 1.73 1.20 -28.80
C SER A 486 2.26 2.13 -29.88
N THR A 487 2.70 3.33 -29.48
CA THR A 487 3.32 4.30 -30.39
C THR A 487 4.75 3.91 -30.79
N ALA A 488 5.38 2.96 -30.11
CA ALA A 488 6.73 2.49 -30.39
C ALA A 488 6.82 1.68 -31.70
N LYS A 489 7.94 1.82 -32.42
CA LYS A 489 8.29 1.03 -33.62
C LYS A 489 9.18 -0.18 -33.30
N GLU A 490 9.82 -0.19 -32.13
CA GLU A 490 10.66 -1.27 -31.59
C GLU A 490 10.30 -1.50 -30.13
N VAL A 491 10.40 -2.75 -29.67
CA VAL A 491 10.25 -3.12 -28.25
C VAL A 491 11.55 -2.72 -27.55
N THR A 492 11.54 -1.69 -26.71
CA THR A 492 12.70 -1.32 -25.91
C THR A 492 12.84 -2.27 -24.72
N ASP A 493 14.07 -2.67 -24.41
CA ASP A 493 14.40 -3.59 -23.29
C ASP A 493 13.94 -3.06 -21.92
N VAL A 494 13.66 -1.76 -21.84
CA VAL A 494 13.17 -1.07 -20.64
C VAL A 494 11.69 -1.37 -20.36
N SER A 495 10.93 -1.87 -21.34
CA SER A 495 9.49 -2.21 -21.25
C SER A 495 9.22 -3.71 -21.00
N GLY A 496 10.18 -4.40 -20.36
CA GLY A 496 10.31 -5.86 -20.25
C GLY A 496 9.22 -6.69 -19.54
N ARG A 497 7.96 -6.21 -19.45
CA ARG A 497 6.81 -7.05 -19.01
C ARG A 497 5.57 -6.95 -19.89
N GLY A 498 5.65 -6.32 -21.08
CA GLY A 498 4.49 -6.25 -21.99
C GLY A 498 3.31 -5.44 -21.43
N VAL A 499 3.59 -4.51 -20.53
CA VAL A 499 2.58 -3.66 -19.90
C VAL A 499 2.38 -2.47 -20.84
N GLY A 500 1.25 -2.41 -21.54
CA GLY A 500 0.85 -1.25 -22.33
C GLY A 500 0.04 -0.25 -21.48
N MET A 501 -0.33 0.88 -22.09
CA MET A 501 -1.26 1.83 -21.47
C MET A 501 -2.64 1.20 -21.22
N ASP A 502 -3.03 0.20 -22.00
CA ASP A 502 -4.21 -0.63 -21.77
C ASP A 502 -4.18 -1.33 -20.39
N VAL A 503 -3.03 -1.85 -19.96
CA VAL A 503 -2.86 -2.46 -18.64
C VAL A 503 -2.98 -1.42 -17.53
N VAL A 504 -2.41 -0.22 -17.72
CA VAL A 504 -2.58 0.89 -16.76
C VAL A 504 -4.04 1.25 -16.58
N LYS A 505 -4.80 1.41 -17.67
CA LYS A 505 -6.24 1.68 -17.61
C LYS A 505 -7.00 0.57 -16.90
N ARG A 506 -6.69 -0.70 -17.20
CA ARG A 506 -7.34 -1.85 -16.57
C ARG A 506 -7.06 -1.92 -15.07
N ASN A 507 -5.82 -1.69 -14.65
CA ASN A 507 -5.44 -1.67 -13.24
C ASN A 507 -6.19 -0.57 -12.50
N ILE A 508 -6.24 0.65 -13.06
CA ILE A 508 -6.99 1.78 -12.48
C ILE A 508 -8.49 1.47 -12.40
N GLN A 509 -9.08 0.88 -13.45
CA GLN A 509 -10.49 0.49 -13.46
C GLN A 509 -10.80 -0.61 -12.43
N SER A 510 -9.88 -1.56 -12.22
CA SER A 510 -10.04 -2.62 -11.21
C SER A 510 -10.08 -2.08 -9.78
N MET A 511 -9.50 -0.90 -9.55
CA MET A 511 -9.57 -0.15 -8.29
C MET A 511 -10.85 0.71 -8.17
N GLY A 512 -11.78 0.62 -9.12
CA GLY A 512 -12.97 1.48 -9.18
C GLY A 512 -12.66 2.91 -9.64
N GLY A 513 -11.45 3.15 -10.14
CA GLY A 513 -11.00 4.46 -10.59
C GLY A 513 -11.20 4.73 -12.08
N ARG A 514 -10.88 5.94 -12.49
CA ARG A 514 -10.81 6.36 -13.90
C ARG A 514 -9.51 7.10 -14.19
N VAL A 515 -9.09 7.06 -15.45
CA VAL A 515 -7.91 7.77 -15.95
C VAL A 515 -8.28 8.65 -17.13
N GLU A 516 -7.79 9.89 -17.10
CA GLU A 516 -8.02 10.92 -18.11
C GLU A 516 -6.67 11.50 -18.54
N ILE A 517 -6.48 11.75 -19.84
CA ILE A 517 -5.28 12.39 -20.38
C ILE A 517 -5.68 13.74 -20.95
N GLN A 518 -4.98 14.79 -20.54
CA GLN A 518 -5.06 16.12 -21.12
C GLN A 518 -3.68 16.50 -21.63
N SER A 519 -3.56 16.82 -22.91
CA SER A 519 -2.26 17.13 -23.51
C SER A 519 -2.38 18.27 -24.50
N LYS A 520 -1.31 19.05 -24.62
CA LYS A 520 -1.18 20.11 -25.62
C LYS A 520 0.21 20.06 -26.22
N LEU A 521 0.25 20.09 -27.54
CA LEU A 521 1.50 20.05 -28.28
C LEU A 521 2.39 21.24 -27.90
N GLY A 522 3.62 20.95 -27.47
CA GLY A 522 4.61 21.93 -27.01
C GLY A 522 4.46 22.39 -25.55
N GLU A 523 3.33 22.13 -24.87
CA GLU A 523 3.14 22.51 -23.46
C GLU A 523 3.34 21.33 -22.48
N GLY A 524 3.12 20.10 -22.94
CA GLY A 524 3.30 18.87 -22.15
C GLY A 524 2.02 18.06 -21.98
N THR A 525 2.07 17.06 -21.11
CA THR A 525 0.95 16.15 -20.84
C THR A 525 0.60 16.11 -19.36
N ASN A 526 -0.69 16.04 -19.05
CA ASN A 526 -1.25 15.86 -17.72
C ASN A 526 -2.14 14.63 -17.70
N THR A 527 -1.69 13.57 -17.03
CA THR A 527 -2.48 12.36 -16.81
C THR A 527 -3.11 12.41 -15.43
N ARG A 528 -4.43 12.29 -15.36
CA ARG A 528 -5.24 12.43 -14.15
C ARG A 528 -5.89 11.11 -13.80
N ILE A 529 -5.61 10.60 -12.60
CA ILE A 529 -6.20 9.39 -12.04
C ILE A 529 -7.17 9.82 -10.94
N VAL A 530 -8.42 9.39 -11.04
CA VAL A 530 -9.43 9.63 -10.02
C VAL A 530 -9.76 8.29 -9.38
N LEU A 531 -9.45 8.15 -8.10
CA LEU A 531 -9.74 6.96 -7.30
C LEU A 531 -10.82 7.28 -6.26
N PRO A 532 -11.76 6.36 -5.99
CA PRO A 532 -12.71 6.52 -4.89
C PRO A 532 -12.00 6.40 -3.54
N LEU A 533 -12.50 7.09 -2.52
CA LEU A 533 -11.90 7.11 -1.16
C LEU A 533 -12.34 5.91 -0.29
N THR A 534 -13.14 5.00 -0.83
CA THR A 534 -13.85 3.95 -0.05
C THR A 534 -13.61 2.56 -0.60
N LEU A 535 -13.98 1.54 0.20
CA LEU A 535 -14.33 0.19 -0.28
C LEU A 535 -15.07 0.28 -1.61
N ALA A 536 -14.86 -0.67 -2.53
CA ALA A 536 -15.45 -0.64 -3.87
C ALA A 536 -16.99 -0.58 -3.81
N ILE A 537 -17.55 0.62 -3.67
CA ILE A 537 -18.96 0.93 -3.77
C ILE A 537 -19.18 1.37 -5.21
N LEU A 538 -20.13 0.72 -5.86
CA LEU A 538 -20.51 1.00 -7.23
C LEU A 538 -21.92 1.59 -7.25
N ASP A 539 -22.09 2.72 -7.92
CA ASP A 539 -23.42 3.20 -8.29
C ASP A 539 -23.97 2.28 -9.39
N GLY A 540 -24.99 1.50 -9.06
CA GLY A 540 -25.58 0.49 -9.92
C GLY A 540 -27.01 0.84 -10.32
N MET A 541 -27.34 0.63 -11.59
CA MET A 541 -28.72 0.49 -12.05
C MET A 541 -29.15 -0.97 -11.86
N SER A 542 -30.11 -1.19 -10.99
CA SER A 542 -30.74 -2.50 -10.77
C SER A 542 -31.71 -2.80 -11.90
N ILE A 543 -31.47 -3.92 -12.59
CA ILE A 543 -32.26 -4.37 -13.73
C ILE A 543 -32.79 -5.77 -13.47
N LYS A 544 -33.98 -6.07 -13.98
CA LYS A 544 -34.60 -7.39 -13.85
C LYS A 544 -34.72 -8.06 -15.22
N VAL A 545 -34.45 -9.36 -15.25
CA VAL A 545 -34.62 -10.21 -16.44
C VAL A 545 -35.24 -11.52 -15.96
N GLY A 546 -36.47 -11.82 -16.36
CA GLY A 546 -37.25 -12.91 -15.81
C GLY A 546 -37.44 -12.78 -14.30
N GLY A 547 -36.98 -13.80 -13.55
CA GLY A 547 -36.96 -13.80 -12.09
C GLY A 547 -35.70 -13.21 -11.46
N GLU A 548 -34.67 -12.96 -12.27
CA GLU A 548 -33.32 -12.65 -11.79
C GLU A 548 -33.03 -11.14 -11.79
N THR A 549 -32.27 -10.69 -10.80
CA THR A 549 -31.85 -9.28 -10.65
C THR A 549 -30.36 -9.15 -10.93
N PHE A 550 -30.00 -8.20 -11.79
CA PHE A 550 -28.63 -7.87 -12.14
C PHE A 550 -28.34 -6.40 -11.85
N ILE A 551 -27.06 -6.07 -11.68
CA ILE A 551 -26.59 -4.69 -11.52
C ILE A 551 -25.80 -4.27 -12.75
N LEU A 552 -26.19 -3.14 -13.33
CA LEU A 552 -25.49 -2.49 -14.42
C LEU A 552 -24.78 -1.23 -13.90
N PRO A 553 -23.46 -1.08 -14.07
CA PRO A 553 -22.75 0.12 -13.61
C PRO A 553 -23.37 1.40 -14.21
N LEU A 554 -23.80 2.34 -13.37
CA LEU A 554 -24.53 3.52 -13.84
C LEU A 554 -23.67 4.40 -14.76
N SER A 555 -22.36 4.42 -14.53
CA SER A 555 -21.37 5.12 -15.38
C SER A 555 -21.35 4.66 -16.83
N THR A 556 -21.88 3.46 -17.11
CA THR A 556 -21.94 2.89 -18.46
C THR A 556 -23.29 3.11 -19.14
N VAL A 557 -24.31 3.54 -18.39
CA VAL A 557 -25.67 3.77 -18.88
C VAL A 557 -25.77 5.17 -19.46
N LEU A 558 -26.17 5.28 -20.73
CA LEU A 558 -26.38 6.56 -21.41
C LEU A 558 -27.84 7.02 -21.32
N GLU A 559 -28.77 6.16 -21.77
CA GLU A 559 -30.21 6.40 -21.76
C GLU A 559 -30.97 5.06 -21.79
N SER A 560 -32.27 5.08 -21.51
CA SER A 560 -33.15 3.92 -21.67
C SER A 560 -34.40 4.30 -22.45
N LEU A 561 -34.90 3.35 -23.24
CA LEU A 561 -36.11 3.53 -24.06
C LEU A 561 -36.85 2.20 -24.22
N GLN A 562 -38.13 2.27 -24.54
CA GLN A 562 -38.90 1.10 -24.95
C GLN A 562 -38.90 1.03 -26.48
N PRO A 563 -38.40 -0.07 -27.09
CA PRO A 563 -38.21 -0.12 -28.53
C PRO A 563 -39.54 -0.37 -29.25
N SER A 564 -39.72 0.28 -30.40
CA SER A 564 -40.85 0.02 -31.29
C SER A 564 -40.48 -0.97 -32.40
N LYS A 565 -41.50 -1.60 -33.03
CA LYS A 565 -41.26 -2.53 -34.16
C LYS A 565 -40.57 -1.86 -35.35
N ASP A 566 -40.81 -0.56 -35.55
CA ASP A 566 -40.27 0.18 -36.69
C ASP A 566 -38.79 0.56 -36.53
N GLU A 567 -38.28 0.46 -35.30
CA GLU A 567 -36.89 0.79 -34.96
C GLU A 567 -35.98 -0.44 -34.99
N MET A 568 -36.52 -1.66 -35.11
CA MET A 568 -35.73 -2.90 -35.12
C MET A 568 -35.51 -3.46 -36.52
N TYR A 569 -34.25 -3.74 -36.83
CA TYR A 569 -33.80 -4.24 -38.12
C TYR A 569 -33.02 -5.53 -37.95
N ALA A 570 -33.30 -6.52 -38.79
CA ALA A 570 -32.50 -7.73 -38.90
C ALA A 570 -31.41 -7.51 -39.96
N MET A 571 -30.16 -7.78 -39.58
CA MET A 571 -28.98 -7.76 -40.43
C MET A 571 -28.61 -9.18 -40.88
N ALA A 572 -27.77 -9.29 -41.92
CA ALA A 572 -27.26 -10.57 -42.39
C ALA A 572 -26.49 -11.30 -41.26
N GLY A 573 -26.91 -12.53 -40.93
CA GLY A 573 -26.26 -13.36 -39.90
C GLY A 573 -26.98 -13.44 -38.54
N ASP A 574 -28.30 -13.21 -38.48
CA ASP A 574 -29.12 -13.22 -37.26
C ASP A 574 -28.75 -12.13 -36.24
N ASP A 575 -28.06 -11.07 -36.69
CA ASP A 575 -27.81 -9.89 -35.87
C ASP A 575 -29.00 -8.94 -35.93
N VAL A 576 -29.48 -8.56 -34.75
CA VAL A 576 -30.56 -7.59 -34.59
C VAL A 576 -29.93 -6.27 -34.17
N VAL A 577 -30.31 -5.20 -34.86
CA VAL A 577 -29.92 -3.84 -34.51
C VAL A 577 -31.16 -3.01 -34.24
N ILE A 578 -31.03 -2.06 -33.31
CA ILE A 578 -32.04 -1.04 -33.05
C ILE A 578 -31.54 0.30 -33.55
N LYS A 579 -32.39 1.01 -34.29
CA LYS A 579 -32.12 2.38 -34.71
C LYS A 579 -32.54 3.34 -33.60
N VAL A 580 -31.57 3.99 -32.98
CA VAL A 580 -31.80 5.03 -31.96
C VAL A 580 -31.30 6.34 -32.56
N ARG A 581 -32.25 7.27 -32.80
CA ARG A 581 -31.99 8.50 -33.56
C ARG A 581 -31.46 8.15 -34.97
N ASP A 582 -30.23 8.50 -35.30
CA ASP A 582 -29.59 8.22 -36.59
C ASP A 582 -28.49 7.14 -36.52
N GLU A 583 -28.36 6.43 -35.39
CA GLU A 583 -27.36 5.38 -35.19
C GLU A 583 -28.02 3.99 -35.08
N TYR A 584 -27.36 2.98 -35.65
CA TYR A 584 -27.76 1.57 -35.52
C TYR A 584 -26.92 0.91 -34.42
N LEU A 585 -27.59 0.46 -33.37
CA LEU A 585 -26.96 -0.13 -32.18
C LEU A 585 -27.18 -1.65 -32.16
N PRO A 586 -26.14 -2.47 -31.94
CA PRO A 586 -26.29 -3.91 -31.77
C PRO A 586 -27.13 -4.22 -30.54
N VAL A 587 -28.09 -5.12 -30.69
CA VAL A 587 -28.97 -5.57 -29.61
C VAL A 587 -28.36 -6.76 -28.88
N ILE A 588 -28.28 -6.65 -27.56
CA ILE A 588 -27.83 -7.70 -26.65
C ILE A 588 -29.02 -8.09 -25.76
N ALA A 589 -29.66 -9.22 -26.05
CA ALA A 589 -30.72 -9.76 -25.21
C ALA A 589 -30.13 -10.47 -23.99
N ILE A 590 -30.28 -9.92 -22.79
CA ILE A 590 -29.63 -10.45 -21.59
C ILE A 590 -30.10 -11.85 -21.26
N HIS A 591 -31.38 -12.14 -21.48
CA HIS A 591 -31.93 -13.47 -21.26
C HIS A 591 -31.29 -14.55 -22.14
N GLU A 592 -30.90 -14.23 -23.38
CA GLU A 592 -30.23 -15.18 -24.28
C GLU A 592 -28.75 -15.34 -23.91
N VAL A 593 -28.10 -14.24 -23.54
CA VAL A 593 -26.66 -14.23 -23.24
C VAL A 593 -26.37 -14.97 -21.94
N LEU A 594 -27.21 -14.81 -20.92
CA LEU A 594 -27.04 -15.40 -19.59
C LEU A 594 -27.90 -16.66 -19.34
N ASP A 595 -28.61 -17.17 -20.36
CA ASP A 595 -29.52 -18.33 -20.26
C ASP A 595 -30.58 -18.18 -19.15
N VAL A 596 -31.21 -17.00 -19.06
CA VAL A 596 -32.23 -16.71 -18.05
C VAL A 596 -33.60 -17.19 -18.51
N GLU A 597 -34.25 -18.05 -17.71
CA GLU A 597 -35.60 -18.54 -17.97
C GLU A 597 -36.68 -17.50 -17.61
N ASN A 598 -37.86 -17.64 -18.22
CA ASN A 598 -39.06 -16.81 -17.95
C ASN A 598 -38.91 -15.30 -18.23
N ALA A 599 -37.91 -14.88 -18.98
CA ALA A 599 -37.75 -13.49 -19.39
C ALA A 599 -38.69 -13.06 -20.52
N ILE A 600 -38.90 -11.75 -20.67
CA ILE A 600 -39.67 -11.18 -21.78
C ILE A 600 -38.87 -11.33 -23.08
N THR A 601 -39.37 -12.17 -23.98
CA THR A 601 -38.73 -12.46 -25.28
C THR A 601 -39.22 -11.55 -26.42
N ASP A 602 -40.30 -10.79 -26.21
CA ASP A 602 -40.79 -9.80 -27.17
C ASP A 602 -40.05 -8.48 -26.92
N PRO A 603 -39.15 -8.04 -27.82
CA PRO A 603 -38.35 -6.86 -27.56
C PRO A 603 -39.21 -5.60 -27.40
N THR A 604 -40.39 -5.54 -28.02
CA THR A 604 -41.28 -4.37 -27.91
C THR A 604 -41.93 -4.22 -26.53
N LYS A 605 -41.85 -5.25 -25.71
CA LYS A 605 -42.33 -5.25 -24.32
C LYS A 605 -41.20 -5.19 -23.31
N SER A 606 -39.95 -5.27 -23.75
CA SER A 606 -38.78 -5.09 -22.91
C SER A 606 -38.30 -3.63 -22.96
N ILE A 607 -37.36 -3.29 -22.10
CA ILE A 607 -36.70 -2.00 -22.04
C ILE A 607 -35.30 -2.16 -22.68
N ALA A 608 -34.98 -1.29 -23.63
CA ALA A 608 -33.65 -1.18 -24.21
C ALA A 608 -32.83 -0.16 -23.41
N VAL A 609 -31.82 -0.65 -22.68
CA VAL A 609 -30.85 0.19 -21.98
C VAL A 609 -29.65 0.42 -22.88
N ILE A 610 -29.42 1.67 -23.25
CA ILE A 610 -28.30 2.07 -24.10
C ILE A 610 -27.06 2.23 -23.24
N VAL A 611 -26.06 1.39 -23.50
CA VAL A 611 -24.83 1.32 -22.73
C VAL A 611 -23.60 1.56 -23.59
N GLN A 612 -22.52 2.04 -22.98
CA GLN A 612 -21.24 2.24 -23.64
C GLN A 612 -20.14 1.38 -23.01
N GLY A 613 -19.46 0.58 -23.83
CA GLY A 613 -18.32 -0.26 -23.42
C GLY A 613 -17.22 -0.25 -24.49
N GLU A 614 -15.96 -0.10 -24.08
CA GLU A 614 -14.79 0.02 -24.98
C GLU A 614 -15.00 1.03 -26.14
N GLY A 615 -15.71 2.14 -25.89
CA GLY A 615 -16.00 3.18 -26.89
C GLY A 615 -17.10 2.84 -27.89
N ARG A 616 -17.76 1.70 -27.76
CA ARG A 616 -18.90 1.28 -28.59
C ARG A 616 -20.20 1.32 -27.80
N ARG A 617 -21.29 1.63 -28.48
CA ARG A 617 -22.64 1.67 -27.91
C ARG A 617 -23.40 0.38 -28.24
N TYR A 618 -24.15 -0.11 -27.26
CA TYR A 618 -24.97 -1.31 -27.37
C TYR A 618 -26.36 -1.03 -26.79
N ALA A 619 -27.36 -1.76 -27.27
CA ALA A 619 -28.70 -1.76 -26.69
C ALA A 619 -28.92 -3.08 -25.95
N MET A 620 -28.93 -3.05 -24.62
CA MET A 620 -29.21 -4.21 -23.78
C MET A 620 -30.71 -4.32 -23.53
N LEU A 621 -31.32 -5.44 -23.90
CA LEU A 621 -32.73 -5.71 -23.60
C LEU A 621 -32.88 -6.31 -22.21
N VAL A 622 -33.68 -5.66 -21.38
CA VAL A 622 -34.01 -6.06 -20.00
C VAL A 622 -35.52 -5.99 -19.80
N ASP A 623 -36.06 -6.74 -18.84
CA ASP A 623 -37.50 -6.78 -18.63
C ASP A 623 -37.99 -5.54 -17.86
N GLU A 624 -37.23 -5.14 -16.84
CA GLU A 624 -37.59 -4.03 -15.95
C GLU A 624 -36.36 -3.27 -15.44
N LEU A 625 -36.52 -1.96 -15.24
CA LEU A 625 -35.58 -1.10 -14.52
C LEU A 625 -36.12 -0.91 -13.10
N VAL A 626 -35.49 -1.55 -12.12
CA VAL A 626 -35.95 -1.52 -10.72
C VAL A 626 -35.62 -0.16 -10.08
N GLY A 627 -34.40 0.34 -10.31
CA GLY A 627 -33.96 1.63 -9.77
C GLY A 627 -32.45 1.75 -9.60
N GLN A 628 -32.01 2.91 -9.13
CA GLN A 628 -30.61 3.19 -8.81
C GLN A 628 -30.33 2.88 -7.35
N GLN A 629 -29.21 2.20 -7.07
CA GLN A 629 -28.77 1.93 -5.71
C GLN A 629 -27.24 1.84 -5.66
N GLN A 630 -26.68 2.23 -4.51
CA GLN A 630 -25.25 2.06 -4.25
C GLN A 630 -25.04 0.64 -3.73
N VAL A 631 -24.15 -0.11 -4.37
CA VAL A 631 -23.92 -1.51 -4.03
C VAL A 631 -22.47 -1.74 -3.64
N VAL A 632 -22.24 -2.54 -2.60
CA VAL A 632 -20.89 -2.94 -2.20
C VAL A 632 -20.44 -4.06 -3.11
N VAL A 633 -19.36 -3.83 -3.86
CA VAL A 633 -18.79 -4.80 -4.79
C VAL A 633 -18.03 -5.86 -4.00
N LYS A 634 -18.43 -7.12 -4.16
CA LYS A 634 -17.71 -8.29 -3.66
C LYS A 634 -17.04 -9.02 -4.81
N ASN A 635 -15.78 -9.41 -4.61
CA ASN A 635 -15.05 -10.20 -5.58
C ASN A 635 -15.65 -11.62 -5.67
N LEU A 636 -15.86 -12.14 -6.88
CA LEU A 636 -16.28 -13.53 -7.12
C LEU A 636 -15.09 -14.50 -7.09
N GLU A 637 -13.87 -14.00 -7.33
CA GLU A 637 -12.72 -14.83 -7.73
C GLU A 637 -12.18 -15.76 -6.63
N ASP A 638 -12.38 -15.42 -5.35
CA ASP A 638 -11.88 -16.25 -4.24
C ASP A 638 -12.61 -17.60 -4.14
N ASN A 639 -13.85 -17.67 -4.66
CA ASN A 639 -14.72 -18.85 -4.54
C ASN A 639 -15.20 -19.41 -5.90
N TYR A 640 -15.11 -18.62 -6.97
CA TYR A 640 -15.67 -18.97 -8.28
C TYR A 640 -14.70 -18.64 -9.42
N ARG A 641 -14.76 -19.44 -10.50
CA ARG A 641 -14.02 -19.12 -11.73
C ARG A 641 -14.61 -17.88 -12.39
N LYS A 642 -13.76 -17.09 -13.06
CA LYS A 642 -14.19 -15.96 -13.91
C LYS A 642 -15.34 -16.39 -14.83
N VAL A 643 -16.50 -15.77 -14.64
CA VAL A 643 -17.67 -15.99 -15.49
C VAL A 643 -17.70 -14.90 -16.56
N PRO A 644 -17.63 -15.26 -17.86
CA PRO A 644 -17.69 -14.27 -18.93
C PRO A 644 -18.98 -13.43 -18.87
N GLY A 645 -18.86 -12.12 -18.97
CA GLY A 645 -20.01 -11.19 -18.89
C GLY A 645 -20.40 -10.74 -17.48
N ILE A 646 -19.67 -11.18 -16.46
CA ILE A 646 -19.86 -10.75 -15.06
C ILE A 646 -18.54 -10.17 -14.55
N SER A 647 -18.59 -8.97 -13.97
CA SER A 647 -17.42 -8.33 -13.36
C SER A 647 -17.26 -8.67 -11.88
N ALA A 648 -18.38 -8.74 -11.14
CA ALA A 648 -18.39 -8.94 -9.69
C ALA A 648 -19.80 -9.31 -9.20
N ALA A 649 -19.98 -9.47 -7.89
CA ALA A 649 -21.27 -9.71 -7.25
C ALA A 649 -21.53 -8.68 -6.16
N THR A 650 -22.79 -8.55 -5.77
CA THR A 650 -23.19 -7.77 -4.61
C THR A 650 -24.35 -8.45 -3.88
N ILE A 651 -24.63 -8.00 -2.66
CA ILE A 651 -25.75 -8.45 -1.85
C ILE A 651 -26.76 -7.30 -1.78
N LEU A 652 -27.99 -7.56 -2.21
CA LEU A 652 -29.08 -6.61 -2.21
C LEU A 652 -29.70 -6.45 -0.81
N GLY A 653 -30.54 -5.43 -0.63
CA GLY A 653 -31.27 -5.17 0.61
C GLY A 653 -32.24 -6.30 1.01
N ASP A 654 -32.64 -7.20 0.13
CA ASP A 654 -33.42 -8.37 0.51
C ASP A 654 -32.55 -9.59 0.89
N GLY A 655 -31.22 -9.41 0.92
CA GLY A 655 -30.24 -10.46 1.15
C GLY A 655 -29.98 -11.34 -0.08
N SER A 656 -30.64 -11.08 -1.21
CA SER A 656 -30.37 -11.80 -2.46
C SER A 656 -29.02 -11.37 -3.06
N VAL A 657 -28.42 -12.27 -3.83
CA VAL A 657 -27.16 -11.99 -4.54
C VAL A 657 -27.50 -11.48 -5.93
N ALA A 658 -26.95 -10.32 -6.30
CA ALA A 658 -27.05 -9.78 -7.65
C ALA A 658 -25.68 -9.75 -8.32
N LEU A 659 -25.65 -10.06 -9.61
CA LEU A 659 -24.42 -10.09 -10.41
C LEU A 659 -24.23 -8.76 -11.12
N ILE A 660 -23.00 -8.22 -11.04
CA ILE A 660 -22.61 -6.98 -11.70
C ILE A 660 -22.15 -7.31 -13.11
N LEU A 661 -22.80 -6.70 -14.11
CA LEU A 661 -22.61 -7.01 -15.51
C LEU A 661 -21.39 -6.31 -16.12
N ASP A 662 -20.57 -7.08 -16.85
CA ASP A 662 -19.54 -6.55 -17.74
C ASP A 662 -20.09 -6.47 -19.17
N ILE A 663 -20.36 -5.25 -19.65
CA ILE A 663 -20.91 -4.99 -20.99
C ILE A 663 -20.04 -5.56 -22.09
N THR A 664 -18.71 -5.41 -21.97
CA THR A 664 -17.77 -5.88 -22.99
C THR A 664 -17.75 -7.40 -23.02
N GLY A 665 -17.70 -8.03 -21.85
CA GLY A 665 -17.80 -9.47 -21.68
C GLY A 665 -19.11 -10.03 -22.23
N LEU A 666 -20.24 -9.37 -21.96
CA LEU A 666 -21.56 -9.77 -22.45
C LEU A 666 -21.67 -9.75 -23.97
N HIS A 667 -21.14 -8.71 -24.62
CA HIS A 667 -21.12 -8.65 -26.08
C HIS A 667 -20.27 -9.78 -26.69
N ARG A 668 -19.08 -10.06 -26.13
CA ARG A 668 -18.24 -11.18 -26.58
C ARG A 668 -18.94 -12.52 -26.40
N LEU A 669 -19.62 -12.71 -25.26
CA LEU A 669 -20.39 -13.92 -24.97
C LEU A 669 -21.58 -14.09 -25.92
N SER A 670 -22.29 -13.01 -26.23
CA SER A 670 -23.39 -13.00 -27.21
C SER A 670 -22.92 -13.48 -28.58
N ARG A 671 -21.80 -12.95 -29.09
CA ARG A 671 -21.24 -13.38 -30.38
C ARG A 671 -20.81 -14.85 -30.35
N TYR A 672 -20.12 -15.28 -29.30
CA TYR A 672 -19.70 -16.67 -29.15
C TYR A 672 -20.89 -17.64 -29.17
N LYS A 673 -21.97 -17.33 -28.44
CA LYS A 673 -23.18 -18.16 -28.43
C LYS A 673 -23.87 -18.21 -29.79
N LYS A 674 -23.96 -17.08 -30.51
CA LYS A 674 -24.51 -17.06 -31.88
C LYS A 674 -23.67 -17.89 -32.87
N GLU A 675 -22.34 -17.84 -32.74
CA GLU A 675 -21.43 -18.63 -33.57
C GLU A 675 -21.49 -20.13 -33.23
N ALA A 676 -21.58 -20.49 -31.95
CA ALA A 676 -21.72 -21.87 -31.49
C ALA A 676 -23.13 -22.46 -31.76
N GLY A 677 -24.16 -21.63 -31.76
CA GLY A 677 -25.56 -21.97 -32.04
C GLY A 677 -25.86 -22.39 -33.48
N LYS A 678 -24.89 -22.30 -34.41
CA LYS A 678 -25.01 -22.79 -35.80
C LYS A 678 -25.27 -24.30 -35.94
N LYS A 679 -25.42 -25.08 -34.85
CA LYS A 679 -25.72 -26.52 -34.90
C LYS A 679 -26.99 -26.99 -34.20
N VAL A 680 -27.77 -26.16 -33.51
CA VAL A 680 -29.02 -26.64 -32.88
C VAL A 680 -30.13 -25.60 -33.03
N THR A 681 -31.06 -25.92 -33.93
CA THR A 681 -32.43 -25.38 -34.09
C THR A 681 -32.82 -24.19 -33.20
N ASN A 682 -32.81 -22.98 -33.77
CA ASN A 682 -33.53 -21.83 -33.19
C ASN A 682 -34.72 -21.45 -34.06
N HIS A 683 -35.92 -21.60 -33.50
CA HIS A 683 -37.13 -20.89 -33.91
C HIS A 683 -36.95 -19.40 -33.59
N HIS A 684 -36.15 -18.66 -34.36
CA HIS A 684 -36.28 -17.21 -34.39
C HIS A 684 -37.59 -16.89 -35.10
N ASN A 685 -38.56 -16.35 -34.35
CA ASN A 685 -39.83 -15.90 -34.89
C ASN A 685 -39.55 -14.57 -35.60
N PHE A 686 -39.11 -14.62 -36.87
CA PHE A 686 -38.81 -13.47 -37.75
C PHE A 686 -40.01 -12.51 -38.00
N LYS A 687 -41.09 -12.59 -37.22
CA LYS A 687 -42.29 -11.76 -37.33
C LYS A 687 -42.14 -10.32 -36.82
N PHE A 688 -41.00 -9.97 -36.24
CA PHE A 688 -40.82 -8.69 -35.52
C PHE A 688 -39.80 -7.73 -36.14
N TYR A 689 -39.11 -8.11 -37.23
CA TYR A 689 -37.97 -7.35 -37.76
C TYR A 689 -38.22 -6.89 -39.20
N LYS A 690 -37.83 -5.65 -39.52
CA LYS A 690 -37.68 -5.23 -40.93
C LYS A 690 -36.36 -5.80 -41.47
N GLU A 691 -36.39 -6.36 -42.68
CA GLU A 691 -35.16 -6.67 -43.41
C GLU A 691 -34.46 -5.34 -43.72
N ALA A 692 -33.18 -5.24 -43.35
CA ALA A 692 -32.36 -4.10 -43.77
C ALA A 692 -32.22 -4.14 -45.30
N GLU A 693 -32.60 -3.05 -45.99
CA GLU A 693 -32.28 -2.93 -47.41
C GLU A 693 -30.75 -2.94 -47.59
N PRO A 694 -30.22 -3.76 -48.49
CA PRO A 694 -28.78 -3.82 -48.72
C PRO A 694 -28.29 -2.47 -49.24
N SER A 695 -27.27 -1.92 -48.59
CA SER A 695 -26.58 -0.69 -48.99
C SER A 695 -25.75 -0.90 -50.25
#